data_AF-A0A498JM38-F1
#
_entry.id   AF-A0A498JM38-F1
#
_cell.length_a   1.000
_cell.length_b   1.000
_cell.length_c   1.000
_cell.angle_alpha   90.00
_cell.angle_beta   90.00
_cell.angle_gamma   90.00
#
_symmetry.space_group_name_H-M   'P 1'
#
loop_
_entity.id
_entity.type
_entity.pdbx_description
1 polymer ?
#
loop_
_entity_poly.entity_id
_entity_poly.type
_entity_poly.pdbx_seq_one_letter_code
_entity_poly.pdbx_strand_id
1 'polypeptide(L)'
;MENVNESTSVRVLCPKLVLDKNEPGLQWLIGSPFFPPHTVVSAVRCIHTDSSSPDYRRESEELRTLLLKGFEVIGALVVANSGDGMSAAGEAIAAARRLRKLLRRENGKKLDSRQVIGGVADCRGGDIQFFVSKSESLTSFEAVNVLYDGHPEKYVWERGCLLRCELPFKLPIYYPANKPKDSEKMFRHATEAVIAKFKDPKAAYLVEALSKTSAEVPQPVILRGVDLDFDTDLSNVKLAGESAQDSEAGLLSCSHFCLESKKSARVYSVEHADRIQVSILLNSSDKSEKSTAPVAEYFPALEEAKVLVVDFKLEVLCYSAKGLPLKHAVSKLLIPGLIDQFNLVGNTVLPNLLAQHPQLHPYHFSPPGVLHPITVVYELNYGETEMKQVEVRKSLHLRLGLPFDRPLLRIANALDISTSRDVVRSDAKWKGSSLLKDVHVGIPSSGVSGGSVSLVQGSYEYYHYLQDAFNDSGWGCAYRSLQTIISWFRLQHYTSVQVPSHREIQQALVEIGDKDPSFIGSHEWIGAIELSFVLYKLLGVSCKVMNVRSGAELPEKCRELALHFETQGTPIMIGGGVLAYTLLGVDYNEASGDCAFLILDPHYTGSDEHKKIVNGGWCGWKKAVDSKGKSFFLHDKFYNLLLPQRRNMV
;
A
#
# COMPACT_ATOMS: atom_id res chain seq x y z
N MET A 1 35.65 -16.27 -28.44
CA MET A 1 34.55 -16.60 -29.35
C MET A 1 33.67 -17.62 -28.66
N GLU A 2 32.57 -17.14 -28.11
CA GLU A 2 31.27 -17.82 -28.02
C GLU A 2 30.27 -16.67 -27.74
N ASN A 3 29.99 -15.91 -28.80
CA ASN A 3 28.91 -14.93 -28.83
C ASN A 3 27.61 -15.74 -28.93
N VAL A 4 27.05 -16.14 -27.80
CA VAL A 4 25.64 -16.48 -27.73
C VAL A 4 24.90 -15.15 -27.70
N ASN A 5 24.28 -14.78 -28.82
CA ASN A 5 23.26 -13.74 -28.87
C ASN A 5 22.15 -14.14 -27.89
N GLU A 6 22.21 -13.70 -26.63
CA GLU A 6 21.03 -13.70 -25.77
C GLU A 6 19.99 -12.83 -26.47
N SER A 7 18.90 -13.45 -26.92
CA SER A 7 17.74 -12.74 -27.45
C SER A 7 17.28 -11.73 -26.41
N THR A 8 17.34 -10.43 -26.74
CA THR A 8 16.83 -9.37 -25.86
C THR A 8 15.40 -9.73 -25.44
N SER A 9 15.13 -9.82 -24.14
CA SER A 9 13.80 -10.12 -23.59
C SER A 9 13.39 -9.10 -22.54
N VAL A 10 12.09 -8.84 -22.44
CA VAL A 10 11.50 -8.00 -21.40
C VAL A 10 10.90 -8.90 -20.34
N ARG A 11 11.29 -8.70 -19.09
CA ARG A 11 10.71 -9.41 -17.95
C ARG A 11 9.59 -8.57 -17.35
N VAL A 12 8.40 -9.12 -17.22
CA VAL A 12 7.25 -8.44 -16.63
C VAL A 12 6.89 -9.15 -15.32
N LEU A 13 7.06 -8.44 -14.20
CA LEU A 13 6.73 -8.95 -12.88
C LEU A 13 5.24 -8.78 -12.57
N CYS A 14 4.58 -7.74 -13.07
CA CYS A 14 3.15 -7.55 -12.83
C CYS A 14 2.32 -8.22 -13.94
N PRO A 15 1.60 -9.32 -13.68
CA PRO A 15 0.89 -10.08 -14.72
C PRO A 15 -0.30 -9.32 -15.33
N LYS A 16 -0.75 -8.23 -14.71
CA LYS A 16 -1.74 -7.30 -15.25
C LYS A 16 -1.19 -5.90 -15.12
N LEU A 17 -0.43 -5.44 -16.12
CA LEU A 17 -0.23 -3.99 -16.29
C LEU A 17 -1.60 -3.29 -16.25
N VAL A 18 -1.64 -2.06 -15.76
CA VAL A 18 -2.86 -1.26 -15.49
C VAL A 18 -3.66 -1.01 -16.78
N LEU A 19 -4.26 -2.03 -17.37
CA LEU A 19 -5.00 -1.93 -18.62
C LEU A 19 -6.47 -1.72 -18.31
N ASP A 20 -6.92 -0.47 -18.35
CA ASP A 20 -8.35 -0.19 -18.45
C ASP A 20 -8.82 -0.67 -19.82
N LYS A 21 -9.67 -1.70 -19.81
CA LYS A 21 -10.27 -2.22 -21.04
C LYS A 21 -11.06 -1.11 -21.70
N ASN A 22 -10.87 -0.93 -23.01
CA ASN A 22 -11.57 0.04 -23.85
C ASN A 22 -11.18 1.53 -23.70
N GLU A 23 -10.13 1.87 -22.95
CA GLU A 23 -9.64 3.27 -22.89
C GLU A 23 -8.23 3.40 -23.49
N PRO A 24 -8.05 4.19 -24.57
CA PRO A 24 -6.72 4.50 -25.07
C PRO A 24 -5.99 5.43 -24.08
N GLY A 25 -4.67 5.32 -24.04
CA GLY A 25 -3.86 6.14 -23.15
C GLY A 25 -2.39 5.75 -23.11
N LEU A 26 -1.63 6.54 -22.36
CA LEU A 26 -0.20 6.32 -22.12
C LEU A 26 0.00 5.84 -20.67
N GLN A 27 0.91 4.90 -20.48
CA GLN A 27 1.34 4.43 -19.17
C GLN A 27 2.86 4.48 -19.07
N TRP A 28 3.37 4.81 -17.90
CA TRP A 28 4.79 4.79 -17.59
C TRP A 28 5.16 3.43 -17.01
N LEU A 29 6.12 2.76 -17.64
CA LEU A 29 6.63 1.48 -17.18
C LEU A 29 7.68 1.73 -16.11
N ILE A 30 7.47 1.15 -14.93
CA ILE A 30 8.35 1.34 -13.77
C ILE A 30 9.27 0.13 -13.65
N GLY A 31 10.54 0.39 -13.41
CA GLY A 31 11.57 -0.59 -13.15
C GLY A 31 12.43 -0.22 -11.95
N SER A 32 13.50 -0.97 -11.73
CA SER A 32 14.53 -0.64 -10.75
C SER A 32 15.91 -0.78 -11.38
N PRO A 33 16.86 0.13 -11.10
CA PRO A 33 18.25 -0.04 -11.52
C PRO A 33 18.94 -1.25 -10.85
N PHE A 34 18.30 -1.85 -9.84
CA PHE A 34 18.80 -3.02 -9.13
C PHE A 34 18.37 -4.36 -9.74
N PHE A 35 17.50 -4.32 -10.75
CA PHE A 35 17.03 -5.50 -11.46
C PHE A 35 17.76 -5.64 -12.79
N PRO A 36 17.78 -6.84 -13.39
CA PRO A 36 18.27 -7.02 -14.75
C PRO A 36 17.62 -6.01 -15.70
N PRO A 37 18.34 -5.50 -16.71
CA PRO A 37 17.79 -4.57 -17.68
C PRO A 37 16.48 -5.09 -18.27
N HIS A 38 15.55 -4.18 -18.57
CA HIS A 38 14.23 -4.49 -19.13
C HIS A 38 13.28 -5.27 -18.19
N THR A 39 13.47 -5.17 -16.88
CA THR A 39 12.53 -5.70 -15.89
C THR A 39 11.47 -4.66 -15.52
N VAL A 40 10.23 -4.87 -15.99
CA VAL A 40 9.05 -4.07 -15.65
C VAL A 40 8.45 -4.60 -14.35
N VAL A 41 8.40 -3.73 -13.34
CA VAL A 41 7.87 -4.02 -12.00
C VAL A 41 6.40 -3.66 -11.90
N SER A 42 6.02 -2.50 -12.45
CA SER A 42 4.64 -2.01 -12.45
C SER A 42 4.43 -1.05 -13.63
N ALA A 43 3.20 -0.62 -13.82
CA ALA A 43 2.88 0.48 -14.73
C ALA A 43 1.97 1.49 -14.01
N VAL A 44 2.12 2.77 -14.34
CA VAL A 44 1.26 3.84 -13.83
C VAL A 44 0.72 4.66 -15.00
N ARG A 45 -0.57 4.96 -15.00
CA ARG A 45 -1.26 5.71 -16.06
C ARG A 45 -0.82 7.17 -16.06
N CYS A 46 -0.61 7.71 -17.25
CA CYS A 46 -0.49 9.15 -17.48
C CYS A 46 -1.90 9.75 -17.37
N ILE A 47 -2.09 10.69 -16.45
CA ILE A 47 -3.41 11.29 -16.17
C ILE A 47 -3.48 12.77 -16.53
N HIS A 48 -2.32 13.43 -16.74
CA HIS A 48 -2.27 14.81 -17.21
C HIS A 48 -1.96 14.84 -18.69
N THR A 49 -2.98 15.10 -19.51
CA THR A 49 -2.86 15.21 -20.96
C THR A 49 -3.42 16.54 -21.46
N ASP A 50 -2.61 17.26 -22.23
CA ASP A 50 -3.00 18.48 -22.95
C ASP A 50 -3.11 18.15 -24.43
N SER A 51 -4.30 18.31 -25.02
CA SER A 51 -4.52 18.23 -26.47
C SER A 51 -3.86 17.00 -27.12
N SER A 52 -4.05 15.80 -26.55
CA SER A 52 -3.48 14.49 -26.94
C SER A 52 -2.01 14.20 -26.58
N SER A 53 -1.30 15.10 -25.89
CA SER A 53 0.08 14.87 -25.43
C SER A 53 0.19 14.96 -23.90
N PRO A 54 1.06 14.18 -23.24
CA PRO A 54 1.28 14.30 -21.80
C PRO A 54 1.81 15.68 -21.38
N ASP A 55 1.32 16.22 -20.26
CA ASP A 55 2.03 17.29 -19.56
C ASP A 55 3.23 16.68 -18.82
N TYR A 56 4.34 16.58 -19.55
CA TYR A 56 5.57 15.99 -19.04
C TYR A 56 6.12 16.70 -17.79
N ARG A 57 5.88 18.01 -17.62
CA ARG A 57 6.38 18.73 -16.45
C ARG A 57 5.63 18.29 -15.22
N ARG A 58 4.30 18.36 -15.26
CA ARG A 58 3.44 17.95 -14.15
C ARG A 58 3.58 16.48 -13.81
N GLU A 59 3.60 15.60 -14.83
CA GLU A 59 3.85 14.16 -14.64
C GLU A 59 5.22 13.92 -13.98
N SER A 60 6.28 14.64 -14.38
CA SER A 60 7.60 14.47 -13.78
C SER A 60 7.65 14.92 -12.32
N GLU A 61 6.91 15.96 -11.94
CA GLU A 61 6.89 16.47 -10.57
C GLU A 61 6.12 15.53 -9.64
N GLU A 62 4.97 15.00 -10.09
CA GLU A 62 4.18 14.03 -9.33
C GLU A 62 4.91 12.69 -9.20
N LEU A 63 5.43 12.11 -10.30
CA LEU A 63 6.11 10.82 -10.26
C LEU A 63 7.40 10.85 -9.43
N ARG A 64 8.09 11.99 -9.37
CA ARG A 64 9.34 12.14 -8.60
C ARG A 64 9.16 11.90 -7.11
N THR A 65 7.96 12.19 -6.59
CA THR A 65 7.60 12.06 -5.18
C THR A 65 6.66 10.88 -4.92
N LEU A 66 5.85 10.49 -5.91
CA LEU A 66 5.00 9.30 -5.84
C LEU A 66 5.82 8.01 -5.78
N LEU A 67 6.84 7.88 -6.63
CA LEU A 67 7.70 6.70 -6.70
C LEU A 67 8.78 6.76 -5.62
N LEU A 68 8.98 5.64 -4.93
CA LEU A 68 10.11 5.47 -4.03
C LEU A 68 11.43 5.56 -4.80
N LYS A 69 12.44 6.20 -4.22
CA LYS A 69 13.80 6.11 -4.76
C LYS A 69 14.25 4.66 -4.72
N GLY A 70 14.89 4.22 -5.80
CA GLY A 70 15.12 2.80 -6.09
C GLY A 70 14.17 2.23 -7.14
N PHE A 71 13.12 2.97 -7.51
CA PHE A 71 12.31 2.72 -8.70
C PHE A 71 12.39 3.91 -9.66
N GLU A 72 12.36 3.63 -10.96
CA GLU A 72 12.46 4.63 -12.02
C GLU A 72 11.58 4.29 -13.22
N VAL A 73 11.23 5.31 -14.01
CA VAL A 73 10.57 5.11 -15.30
C VAL A 73 11.60 4.55 -16.29
N ILE A 74 11.37 3.33 -16.76
CA ILE A 74 12.26 2.63 -17.71
C ILE A 74 11.71 2.61 -19.14
N GLY A 75 10.43 2.93 -19.31
CA GLY A 75 9.74 2.89 -20.59
C GLY A 75 8.33 3.47 -20.52
N ALA A 76 7.58 3.31 -21.60
CA ALA A 76 6.17 3.63 -21.63
C ALA A 76 5.39 2.58 -22.43
N LEU A 77 4.09 2.51 -22.22
CA LEU A 77 3.13 1.65 -22.90
C LEU A 77 2.01 2.50 -23.47
N VAL A 78 1.78 2.39 -24.78
CA VAL A 78 0.65 3.02 -25.47
C VAL A 78 -0.46 1.99 -25.63
N VAL A 79 -1.64 2.35 -25.15
CA VAL A 79 -2.89 1.62 -25.39
C VAL A 79 -3.65 2.37 -26.48
N ALA A 80 -3.90 1.73 -27.62
CA ALA A 80 -4.50 2.39 -28.79
C ALA A 80 -5.69 1.61 -29.36
N ASN A 81 -6.61 2.34 -29.99
CA ASN A 81 -7.75 1.77 -30.71
C ASN A 81 -7.32 1.44 -32.14
N SER A 82 -6.69 0.27 -32.35
CA SER A 82 -6.21 -0.25 -33.65
C SER A 82 -5.33 0.73 -34.45
N GLY A 83 -4.02 0.50 -34.46
CA GLY A 83 -3.05 1.28 -35.24
C GLY A 83 -1.81 0.47 -35.61
N ASP A 84 -0.91 1.06 -36.40
CA ASP A 84 0.40 0.47 -36.68
C ASP A 84 1.21 0.35 -35.38
N GLY A 85 1.42 -0.89 -34.92
CA GLY A 85 2.14 -1.19 -33.68
C GLY A 85 3.56 -0.62 -33.65
N MET A 86 4.21 -0.47 -34.81
CA MET A 86 5.54 0.15 -34.88
C MET A 86 5.49 1.66 -34.58
N SER A 87 4.52 2.38 -35.15
CA SER A 87 4.36 3.82 -34.86
C SER A 87 4.07 4.05 -33.38
N ALA A 88 3.14 3.28 -32.80
CA ALA A 88 2.78 3.39 -31.38
C ALA A 88 3.96 3.06 -30.44
N ALA A 89 4.79 2.08 -30.80
CA ALA A 89 6.00 1.76 -30.05
C ALA A 89 7.02 2.92 -30.08
N GLY A 90 7.19 3.55 -31.25
CA GLY A 90 8.04 4.73 -31.42
C GLY A 90 7.57 5.91 -30.55
N GLU A 91 6.26 6.16 -30.49
CA GLU A 91 5.65 7.17 -29.62
C GLU A 91 5.89 6.87 -28.14
N ALA A 92 5.69 5.62 -27.72
CA ALA A 92 5.95 5.18 -26.35
C ALA A 92 7.41 5.44 -25.94
N ILE A 93 8.36 5.04 -26.80
CA ILE A 93 9.80 5.25 -26.58
C ILE A 93 10.13 6.74 -26.50
N ALA A 94 9.58 7.55 -27.41
CA ALA A 94 9.80 9.00 -27.42
C ALA A 94 9.27 9.67 -26.15
N ALA A 95 8.07 9.30 -25.71
CA ALA A 95 7.46 9.81 -24.49
C ALA A 95 8.28 9.44 -23.25
N ALA A 96 8.70 8.18 -23.13
CA ALA A 96 9.52 7.70 -22.03
C ALA A 96 10.86 8.46 -21.94
N ARG A 97 11.54 8.68 -23.08
CA ARG A 97 12.79 9.48 -23.12
C ARG A 97 12.58 10.90 -22.63
N ARG A 98 11.51 11.55 -23.09
CA ARG A 98 11.20 12.93 -22.70
C ARG A 98 10.92 13.05 -21.22
N LEU A 99 10.15 12.12 -20.64
CA LEU A 99 9.88 12.11 -19.20
C LEU A 99 11.14 11.81 -18.38
N ARG A 100 11.93 10.80 -18.76
CA ARG A 100 13.18 10.43 -18.07
C ARG A 100 14.17 11.59 -17.99
N LYS A 101 14.26 12.40 -19.06
CA LYS A 101 15.08 13.61 -19.09
C LYS A 101 14.67 14.66 -18.03
N LEU A 102 13.38 14.77 -17.73
CA LEU A 102 12.88 15.69 -16.69
C LEU A 102 13.04 15.13 -15.27
N LEU A 103 12.97 13.80 -15.12
CA LEU A 103 13.15 13.15 -13.83
C LEU A 103 14.61 13.21 -13.35
N ARG A 104 15.59 13.18 -14.27
CA ARG A 104 17.02 13.32 -13.96
C ARG A 104 17.41 14.81 -13.87
N ARG A 105 17.62 15.32 -12.65
CA ARG A 105 18.16 16.67 -12.37
C ARG A 105 19.67 16.79 -12.70
N GLU A 106 20.10 16.39 -13.88
CA GLU A 106 21.49 16.63 -14.31
C GLU A 106 21.59 17.95 -15.06
N ASN A 107 22.37 18.87 -14.49
CA ASN A 107 22.86 20.07 -15.16
C ASN A 107 23.84 19.66 -16.28
N GLY A 108 23.29 19.25 -17.42
CA GLY A 108 23.98 19.28 -18.71
C GLY A 108 24.97 18.12 -19.01
N LYS A 109 24.82 17.63 -20.25
CA LYS A 109 25.82 17.03 -21.13
C LYS A 109 25.99 15.50 -21.24
N LYS A 110 25.34 14.63 -20.47
CA LYS A 110 25.24 13.21 -20.86
C LYS A 110 23.81 12.82 -21.21
N LEU A 111 23.60 12.58 -22.50
CA LEU A 111 22.36 12.04 -23.06
C LEU A 111 22.17 10.62 -22.51
N ASP A 112 20.94 10.28 -22.13
CA ASP A 112 20.61 9.00 -21.50
C ASP A 112 20.87 7.85 -22.48
N SER A 113 22.07 7.25 -22.42
CA SER A 113 22.48 6.12 -23.26
C SER A 113 21.86 4.79 -22.82
N ARG A 114 20.96 4.80 -21.82
CA ARG A 114 20.28 3.59 -21.36
C ARG A 114 19.16 3.21 -22.33
N GLN A 115 18.98 1.91 -22.47
CA GLN A 115 17.89 1.31 -23.23
C GLN A 115 16.53 1.79 -22.71
N VAL A 116 15.56 1.88 -23.61
CA VAL A 116 14.19 2.32 -23.32
C VAL A 116 13.21 1.28 -23.86
N ILE A 117 12.20 0.97 -23.06
CA ILE A 117 11.13 0.04 -23.44
C ILE A 117 9.95 0.82 -24.02
N GLY A 118 9.46 0.39 -25.18
CA GLY A 118 8.16 0.77 -25.73
C GLY A 118 7.21 -0.42 -25.71
N GLY A 119 6.09 -0.30 -25.02
CA GLY A 119 5.01 -1.28 -25.06
C GLY A 119 3.86 -0.80 -25.94
N VAL A 120 3.17 -1.72 -26.59
CA VAL A 120 1.93 -1.47 -27.34
C VAL A 120 0.88 -2.50 -26.97
N ALA A 121 -0.32 -2.03 -26.66
CA ALA A 121 -1.47 -2.88 -26.37
C ALA A 121 -2.71 -2.42 -27.16
N ASP A 122 -3.53 -3.38 -27.59
CA ASP A 122 -4.85 -3.10 -28.16
C ASP A 122 -5.86 -2.89 -27.03
N CYS A 123 -6.62 -1.80 -27.11
CA CYS A 123 -7.69 -1.49 -26.15
C CYS A 123 -8.82 -2.54 -26.14
N ARG A 124 -9.00 -3.29 -27.23
CA ARG A 124 -10.04 -4.32 -27.41
C ARG A 124 -9.64 -5.67 -26.80
N GLY A 125 -8.41 -5.78 -26.30
CA GLY A 125 -7.84 -6.99 -25.74
C GLY A 125 -6.84 -7.66 -26.68
N GLY A 126 -5.76 -8.18 -26.11
CA GLY A 126 -4.65 -8.82 -26.82
C GLY A 126 -3.39 -8.85 -25.95
N ASP A 127 -2.39 -9.64 -26.36
CA ASP A 127 -1.09 -9.66 -25.69
C ASP A 127 -0.33 -8.34 -25.95
N ILE A 128 0.36 -7.85 -24.91
CA ILE A 128 1.18 -6.64 -25.01
C ILE A 128 2.45 -6.98 -25.80
N GLN A 129 2.72 -6.21 -26.85
CA GLN A 129 3.97 -6.29 -27.60
C GLN A 129 4.98 -5.31 -27.03
N PHE A 130 6.20 -5.76 -26.77
CA PHE A 130 7.27 -4.92 -26.26
C PHE A 130 8.40 -4.77 -27.28
N PHE A 131 8.99 -3.59 -27.27
CA PHE A 131 10.09 -3.17 -28.11
C PHE A 131 11.19 -2.55 -27.25
N VAL A 132 12.43 -2.75 -27.65
CA VAL A 132 13.59 -2.17 -26.96
C VAL A 132 14.38 -1.31 -27.94
N SER A 133 14.59 -0.04 -27.56
CA SER A 133 15.49 0.85 -28.30
C SER A 133 16.85 0.91 -27.62
N LYS A 134 17.89 0.45 -28.35
CA LYS A 134 19.30 0.43 -27.93
C LYS A 134 20.09 1.67 -28.36
N SER A 135 19.53 2.49 -29.26
CA SER A 135 20.19 3.67 -29.82
C SER A 135 19.30 4.90 -29.74
N GLU A 136 19.87 6.09 -29.87
CA GLU A 136 19.13 7.36 -29.85
C GLU A 136 18.14 7.51 -31.02
N SER A 137 18.28 6.71 -32.08
CA SER A 137 17.36 6.75 -33.21
C SER A 137 15.96 6.30 -32.80
N LEU A 138 14.95 7.13 -33.10
CA LEU A 138 13.53 6.80 -32.95
C LEU A 138 13.06 5.73 -33.94
N THR A 139 13.91 5.30 -34.88
CA THR A 139 13.57 4.28 -35.90
C THR A 139 14.30 2.95 -35.69
N SER A 140 15.19 2.87 -34.69
CA SER A 140 15.97 1.66 -34.40
C SER A 140 15.55 1.08 -33.04
N PHE A 141 14.55 0.21 -33.09
CA PHE A 141 14.08 -0.62 -31.98
C PHE A 141 13.63 -1.97 -32.51
N GLU A 142 13.77 -3.00 -31.69
CA GLU A 142 13.45 -4.39 -32.05
C GLU A 142 12.35 -4.92 -31.16
N ALA A 143 11.45 -5.75 -31.73
CA ALA A 143 10.47 -6.50 -30.96
C ALA A 143 11.19 -7.57 -30.12
N VAL A 144 10.73 -7.78 -28.90
CA VAL A 144 11.39 -8.67 -27.93
C VAL A 144 10.41 -9.65 -27.30
N ASN A 145 10.93 -10.81 -26.89
CA ASN A 145 10.14 -11.81 -26.19
C ASN A 145 9.80 -11.33 -24.76
N VAL A 146 8.63 -11.74 -24.27
CA VAL A 146 8.14 -11.38 -22.94
C VAL A 146 8.25 -12.58 -22.00
N LEU A 147 8.86 -12.35 -20.83
CA LEU A 147 8.96 -13.33 -19.75
C LEU A 147 8.13 -12.86 -18.57
N TYR A 148 7.06 -13.58 -18.25
CA TYR A 148 6.23 -13.32 -17.08
C TYR A 148 6.77 -14.11 -15.87
N ASP A 149 6.85 -13.46 -14.71
CA ASP A 149 7.27 -14.09 -13.47
C ASP A 149 6.07 -14.66 -12.69
N GLY A 150 6.20 -15.88 -12.17
CA GLY A 150 5.15 -16.54 -11.40
C GLY A 150 5.07 -16.11 -9.94
N HIS A 151 6.14 -15.48 -9.40
CA HIS A 151 6.23 -15.07 -8.00
C HIS A 151 6.88 -13.68 -7.86
N PRO A 152 6.20 -12.63 -8.35
CA PRO A 152 6.81 -11.32 -8.47
C PRO A 152 7.10 -10.62 -7.14
N GLU A 153 6.30 -10.84 -6.09
CA GLU A 153 6.57 -10.30 -4.76
C GLU A 153 7.84 -10.91 -4.17
N LYS A 154 8.04 -12.23 -4.36
CA LYS A 154 9.29 -12.90 -3.98
C LYS A 154 10.47 -12.27 -4.72
N TYR A 155 10.33 -12.06 -6.02
CA TYR A 155 11.39 -11.46 -6.84
C TYR A 155 11.87 -10.11 -6.29
N VAL A 156 10.95 -9.23 -5.90
CA VAL A 156 11.26 -7.88 -5.41
C VAL A 156 11.81 -7.90 -3.99
N TRP A 157 11.14 -8.62 -3.07
CA TRP A 157 11.39 -8.50 -1.63
C TRP A 157 12.49 -9.44 -1.11
N GLU A 158 12.81 -10.52 -1.83
CA GLU A 158 13.96 -11.37 -1.49
C GLU A 158 15.29 -10.62 -1.74
N ARG A 159 15.34 -9.80 -2.80
CA ARG A 159 16.54 -9.06 -3.25
C ARG A 159 16.73 -7.70 -2.59
N GLY A 160 15.66 -7.15 -2.03
CA GLY A 160 15.59 -5.76 -1.61
C GLY A 160 15.41 -5.56 -0.11
N CYS A 161 15.62 -4.33 0.33
CA CYS A 161 15.34 -3.83 1.66
C CYS A 161 14.84 -2.38 1.58
N LEU A 162 14.29 -1.87 2.68
CA LEU A 162 13.75 -0.52 2.78
C LEU A 162 14.65 0.36 3.64
N LEU A 163 15.00 1.55 3.14
CA LEU A 163 15.61 2.62 3.94
C LEU A 163 14.55 3.63 4.32
N ARG A 164 14.47 3.98 5.60
CA ARG A 164 13.54 4.98 6.15
C ARG A 164 14.32 6.11 6.79
N CYS A 165 13.90 7.35 6.54
CA CYS A 165 14.33 8.51 7.32
C CYS A 165 13.11 9.36 7.68
N GLU A 166 12.97 9.65 8.97
CA GLU A 166 11.99 10.60 9.49
C GLU A 166 12.76 11.82 10.00
N LEU A 167 12.42 13.00 9.48
CA LEU A 167 13.12 14.24 9.79
C LEU A 167 12.11 15.37 10.06
N PRO A 168 11.64 15.51 11.30
CA PRO A 168 10.91 16.68 11.75
C PRO A 168 11.88 17.82 12.09
N PHE A 169 11.64 19.02 11.56
CA PHE A 169 12.42 20.20 11.91
C PHE A 169 11.64 21.50 11.71
N LYS A 170 12.13 22.57 12.33
CA LYS A 170 11.57 23.91 12.23
C LYS A 170 12.49 24.79 11.40
N LEU A 171 11.96 25.49 10.41
CA LEU A 171 12.69 26.41 9.57
C LEU A 171 12.31 27.86 9.93
N PRO A 172 13.13 28.58 10.72
CA PRO A 172 12.90 29.99 10.97
C PRO A 172 13.31 30.83 9.75
N ILE A 173 12.44 31.77 9.38
CA ILE A 173 12.61 32.69 8.27
C ILE A 173 12.49 34.10 8.84
N TYR A 174 13.55 34.88 8.67
CA TYR A 174 13.59 36.28 9.11
C TYR A 174 13.41 37.18 7.89
N TYR A 175 12.53 38.17 7.98
CA TYR A 175 12.29 39.13 6.90
C TYR A 175 11.95 40.53 7.45
N PRO A 176 12.24 41.62 6.71
CA PRO A 176 11.93 42.98 7.14
C PRO A 176 10.41 43.19 7.31
N ALA A 177 10.01 43.79 8.44
CA ALA A 177 8.59 44.02 8.77
C ALA A 177 7.87 44.91 7.74
N ASN A 178 8.61 45.82 7.11
CA ASN A 178 8.16 46.75 6.06
C ASN A 178 8.08 46.12 4.65
N LYS A 179 8.63 44.92 4.44
CA LYS A 179 8.68 44.23 3.13
C LYS A 179 8.25 42.78 3.25
N PRO A 180 6.96 42.50 3.52
CA PRO A 180 6.47 41.13 3.67
C PRO A 180 6.69 40.27 2.41
N LYS A 181 6.73 40.86 1.21
CA LYS A 181 7.01 40.12 -0.04
C LYS A 181 8.42 39.50 -0.08
N ASP A 182 9.37 40.01 0.71
CA ASP A 182 10.71 39.44 0.78
C ASP A 182 10.73 38.09 1.52
N SER A 183 9.66 37.74 2.25
CA SER A 183 9.55 36.46 2.95
C SER A 183 9.67 35.26 2.01
N GLU A 184 9.11 35.35 0.80
CA GLU A 184 9.20 34.29 -0.21
C GLU A 184 10.64 34.06 -0.66
N LYS A 185 11.39 35.14 -0.90
CA LYS A 185 12.80 35.08 -1.28
C LYS A 185 13.64 34.52 -0.14
N MET A 186 13.41 34.97 1.09
CA MET A 186 14.11 34.46 2.28
C MET A 186 13.81 32.98 2.51
N PHE A 187 12.57 32.55 2.31
CA PHE A 187 12.20 31.15 2.39
C PHE A 187 12.94 30.30 1.36
N ARG A 188 12.97 30.72 0.08
CA ARG A 188 13.71 29.99 -0.96
C ARG A 188 15.19 29.84 -0.61
N HIS A 189 15.85 30.91 -0.17
CA HIS A 189 17.24 30.83 0.28
C HIS A 189 17.42 29.89 1.48
N ALA A 190 16.50 29.92 2.45
CA ALA A 190 16.55 29.03 3.61
C ALA A 190 16.37 27.55 3.21
N THR A 191 15.45 27.26 2.28
CA THR A 191 15.26 25.93 1.68
C THR A 191 16.52 25.46 0.95
N GLU A 192 17.15 26.31 0.14
CA GLU A 192 18.41 26.00 -0.55
C GLU A 192 19.54 25.71 0.43
N ALA A 193 19.65 26.47 1.52
CA ALA A 193 20.64 26.24 2.57
C ALA A 193 20.42 24.89 3.29
N VAL A 194 19.18 24.49 3.56
CA VAL A 194 18.86 23.17 4.12
C VAL A 194 19.22 22.05 3.12
N ILE A 195 18.91 22.21 1.83
CA ILE A 195 19.29 21.25 0.79
C ILE A 195 20.81 21.08 0.72
N ALA A 196 21.56 22.18 0.82
CA ALA A 196 23.03 22.15 0.86
C ALA A 196 23.54 21.37 2.09
N LYS A 197 22.89 21.51 3.25
CA LYS A 197 23.26 20.78 4.48
C LYS A 197 23.16 19.25 4.35
N PHE A 198 22.24 18.71 3.55
CA PHE A 198 22.21 17.27 3.29
C PHE A 198 23.45 16.77 2.56
N LYS A 199 24.12 17.62 1.78
CA LYS A 199 25.36 17.26 1.07
C LYS A 199 26.61 17.79 1.78
N ASP A 200 26.46 18.34 2.98
CA ASP A 200 27.57 18.93 3.72
C ASP A 200 28.54 17.83 4.19
N PRO A 201 29.86 18.01 3.99
CA PRO A 201 30.89 17.13 4.53
C PRO A 201 30.76 16.82 6.03
N LYS A 202 30.22 17.75 6.81
CA LYS A 202 30.00 17.65 8.27
C LYS A 202 28.68 16.98 8.66
N ALA A 203 27.80 16.67 7.71
CA ALA A 203 26.62 15.87 7.99
C ALA A 203 27.05 14.45 8.43
N ALA A 204 26.31 13.84 9.34
CA ALA A 204 26.51 12.47 9.76
C ALA A 204 25.19 11.70 9.66
N TYR A 205 25.26 10.46 9.22
CA TYR A 205 24.11 9.60 8.98
C TYR A 205 24.27 8.36 9.85
N LEU A 206 23.44 8.26 10.89
CA LEU A 206 23.35 7.10 11.76
C LEU A 206 22.42 6.07 11.10
N VAL A 207 22.94 4.89 10.81
CA VAL A 207 22.25 3.79 10.12
C VAL A 207 22.05 2.65 11.11
N GLU A 208 20.80 2.21 11.27
CA GLU A 208 20.37 1.24 12.28
C GLU A 208 19.36 0.24 11.70
N ALA A 209 19.38 -1.01 12.18
CA ALA A 209 18.32 -1.97 11.85
C ALA A 209 17.05 -1.70 12.68
N LEU A 210 15.90 -1.73 12.01
CA LEU A 210 14.57 -1.64 12.64
C LEU A 210 14.07 -3.07 12.95
N SER A 211 14.54 -3.65 14.07
CA SER A 211 14.11 -5.00 14.50
C SER A 211 12.76 -4.96 15.23
N LYS A 212 11.86 -5.88 14.88
CA LYS A 212 10.63 -6.14 15.64
C LYS A 212 10.86 -7.09 16.82
N THR A 213 11.81 -8.04 16.77
CA THR A 213 11.88 -9.15 17.76
C THR A 213 13.19 -9.99 17.80
N SER A 214 14.36 -9.54 17.31
CA SER A 214 15.60 -10.37 17.36
C SER A 214 16.53 -10.04 18.54
N ALA A 215 17.22 -11.07 19.06
CA ALA A 215 18.21 -10.96 20.14
C ALA A 215 19.60 -10.49 19.67
N GLU A 216 19.86 -10.51 18.35
CA GLU A 216 21.06 -9.99 17.73
C GLU A 216 20.64 -8.86 16.76
N VAL A 217 20.86 -7.62 17.17
CA VAL A 217 20.68 -6.43 16.32
C VAL A 217 22.07 -5.98 15.88
N PRO A 218 22.32 -5.82 14.57
CA PRO A 218 23.60 -5.31 14.06
C PRO A 218 23.97 -3.98 14.70
N GLN A 219 25.26 -3.74 14.91
CA GLN A 219 25.70 -2.49 15.51
C GLN A 219 25.37 -1.29 14.60
N PRO A 220 24.90 -0.16 15.16
CA PRO A 220 24.71 1.06 14.39
C PRO A 220 25.99 1.52 13.69
N VAL A 221 25.85 2.04 12.47
CA VAL A 221 26.97 2.57 11.68
C VAL A 221 26.79 4.07 11.48
N ILE A 222 27.87 4.84 11.61
CA ILE A 222 27.86 6.27 11.31
C ILE A 222 28.61 6.50 10.00
N LEU A 223 27.91 7.01 8.99
CA LEU A 223 28.51 7.50 7.75
C LEU A 223 28.70 9.00 7.83
N ARG A 224 29.88 9.50 7.48
CA ARG A 224 30.12 10.95 7.44
C ARG A 224 29.87 11.47 6.03
N GLY A 225 29.45 12.74 5.91
CA GLY A 225 29.19 13.39 4.64
C GLY A 225 30.41 13.39 3.72
N VAL A 226 31.62 13.51 4.28
CA VAL A 226 32.90 13.36 3.56
C VAL A 226 33.09 12.01 2.89
N ASP A 227 32.46 10.95 3.40
CA ASP A 227 32.63 9.57 2.92
C ASP A 227 31.57 9.19 1.88
N LEU A 228 30.60 10.07 1.62
CA LEU A 228 29.52 9.84 0.67
C LEU A 228 29.99 10.11 -0.77
N ASP A 229 29.57 9.23 -1.69
CA ASP A 229 29.85 9.38 -3.12
C ASP A 229 28.62 9.98 -3.83
N PHE A 230 28.76 11.18 -4.37
CA PHE A 230 27.72 11.86 -5.15
C PHE A 230 27.96 11.82 -6.66
N ASP A 231 29.10 11.31 -7.14
CA ASP A 231 29.53 11.40 -8.53
C ASP A 231 29.29 10.11 -9.31
N THR A 232 29.43 8.94 -8.67
CA THR A 232 29.28 7.64 -9.36
C THR A 232 27.82 7.34 -9.72
N ASP A 233 27.50 7.08 -11.00
CA ASP A 233 26.15 6.64 -11.39
C ASP A 233 25.85 5.27 -10.75
N LEU A 234 24.63 5.10 -10.19
CA LEU A 234 24.13 3.86 -9.62
C LEU A 234 24.30 2.65 -10.56
N SER A 235 24.18 2.83 -11.88
CA SER A 235 24.38 1.72 -12.83
C SER A 235 25.82 1.20 -12.90
N ASN A 236 26.78 1.98 -12.41
CA ASN A 236 28.20 1.62 -12.39
C ASN A 236 28.65 1.07 -11.03
N VAL A 237 27.76 1.06 -10.03
CA VAL A 237 28.07 0.59 -8.68
C VAL A 237 28.02 -0.94 -8.66
N LYS A 238 29.10 -1.57 -8.20
CA LYS A 238 29.13 -3.02 -7.97
C LYS A 238 28.35 -3.37 -6.70
N LEU A 239 27.40 -4.29 -6.81
CA LEU A 239 26.69 -4.86 -5.67
C LEU A 239 27.57 -5.91 -5.00
N ALA A 240 27.66 -5.89 -3.67
CA ALA A 240 28.33 -6.92 -2.90
C ALA A 240 27.56 -8.25 -3.02
N GLY A 241 28.30 -9.36 -3.20
CA GLY A 241 27.72 -10.71 -3.16
C GLY A 241 27.43 -11.15 -1.73
N GLU A 242 26.54 -12.12 -1.55
CA GLU A 242 26.07 -12.63 -0.24
C GLU A 242 27.18 -13.26 0.64
N SER A 243 28.41 -13.38 0.16
CA SER A 243 29.54 -14.05 0.83
C SER A 243 30.77 -13.17 1.08
N ALA A 244 30.71 -11.86 0.81
CA ALA A 244 31.82 -10.96 1.10
C ALA A 244 31.91 -10.69 2.62
N GLN A 245 33.03 -11.07 3.25
CA GLN A 245 33.33 -10.66 4.62
C GLN A 245 33.63 -9.14 4.63
N ASP A 246 32.62 -8.33 4.96
CA ASP A 246 32.74 -6.89 5.09
C ASP A 246 33.52 -6.54 6.38
N SER A 247 34.85 -6.40 6.28
CA SER A 247 35.74 -6.13 7.41
C SER A 247 36.16 -4.65 7.58
N GLU A 248 35.66 -3.72 6.76
CA GLU A 248 35.87 -2.27 6.92
C GLU A 248 34.57 -1.46 6.81
N ALA A 249 34.44 -0.41 7.63
CA ALA A 249 33.26 0.46 7.70
C ALA A 249 32.90 1.17 6.37
N GLY A 250 33.85 1.27 5.43
CA GLY A 250 33.64 1.84 4.08
C GLY A 250 33.05 0.87 3.05
N LEU A 251 32.90 -0.41 3.40
CA LEU A 251 32.46 -1.49 2.51
C LEU A 251 31.11 -2.10 2.89
N LEU A 252 30.56 -1.77 4.07
CA LEU A 252 29.29 -2.33 4.54
C LEU A 252 28.15 -2.06 3.54
N SER A 253 27.43 -3.13 3.23
CA SER A 253 26.25 -3.09 2.37
C SER A 253 24.95 -3.12 3.19
N CYS A 254 23.81 -2.86 2.54
CA CYS A 254 22.50 -2.89 3.19
C CYS A 254 22.17 -4.25 3.82
N SER A 255 22.75 -5.34 3.30
CA SER A 255 22.59 -6.70 3.81
C SER A 255 23.06 -6.86 5.25
N HIS A 256 24.02 -6.03 5.71
CA HIS A 256 24.48 -6.02 7.10
C HIS A 256 23.33 -5.79 8.09
N PHE A 257 22.32 -5.03 7.70
CA PHE A 257 21.14 -4.72 8.51
C PHE A 257 19.92 -5.57 8.14
N CYS A 258 20.02 -6.43 7.13
CA CYS A 258 18.98 -7.36 6.76
C CYS A 258 19.15 -8.62 7.60
N LEU A 259 18.25 -8.84 8.55
CA LEU A 259 18.33 -10.03 9.39
C LEU A 259 18.00 -11.25 8.51
N GLU A 260 18.64 -12.39 8.76
CA GLU A 260 18.11 -13.67 8.29
C GLU A 260 16.79 -13.92 9.04
N SER A 261 15.72 -13.27 8.59
CA SER A 261 14.38 -13.66 8.99
C SER A 261 14.28 -15.14 8.64
N LYS A 262 14.01 -15.95 9.67
CA LYS A 262 13.88 -17.41 9.58
C LYS A 262 13.20 -17.73 8.26
N LYS A 263 13.75 -18.69 7.50
CA LYS A 263 13.17 -19.32 6.30
C LYS A 263 11.70 -19.82 6.48
N SER A 264 11.04 -19.52 7.60
CA SER A 264 9.65 -19.78 7.93
C SER A 264 8.65 -18.73 7.45
N ALA A 265 9.06 -17.51 7.07
CA ALA A 265 8.13 -16.54 6.48
C ALA A 265 7.84 -16.93 5.01
N ARG A 266 6.76 -17.68 4.79
CA ARG A 266 6.31 -18.07 3.44
C ARG A 266 5.70 -16.92 2.62
N VAL A 267 5.65 -15.70 3.18
CA VAL A 267 4.96 -14.55 2.59
C VAL A 267 5.98 -13.44 2.34
N TYR A 268 6.21 -13.12 1.07
CA TYR A 268 7.03 -12.00 0.63
C TYR A 268 6.15 -10.77 0.45
N SER A 269 6.36 -9.74 1.28
CA SER A 269 5.62 -8.47 1.19
C SER A 269 6.41 -7.32 1.81
N VAL A 270 5.97 -6.08 1.54
CA VAL A 270 6.59 -4.86 2.11
C VAL A 270 6.53 -4.83 3.64
N GLU A 271 5.49 -5.40 4.26
CA GLU A 271 5.30 -5.44 5.72
C GLU A 271 6.35 -6.31 6.41
N HIS A 272 6.89 -7.29 5.67
CA HIS A 272 7.89 -8.25 6.12
C HIS A 272 9.30 -7.95 5.61
N ALA A 273 9.46 -6.92 4.77
CA ALA A 273 10.75 -6.52 4.23
C ALA A 273 11.67 -5.99 5.35
N ASP A 274 12.97 -6.26 5.20
CA ASP A 274 14.01 -5.71 6.07
C ASP A 274 13.99 -4.17 6.03
N ARG A 275 14.09 -3.53 7.19
CA ARG A 275 14.01 -2.07 7.33
C ARG A 275 15.26 -1.52 8.00
N ILE A 276 15.83 -0.49 7.37
CA ILE A 276 17.00 0.25 7.83
C ILE A 276 16.55 1.68 8.17
N GLN A 277 16.68 2.08 9.42
CA GLN A 277 16.47 3.45 9.86
C GLN A 277 17.74 4.27 9.58
N VAL A 278 17.58 5.45 9.01
CA VAL A 278 18.64 6.44 8.86
C VAL A 278 18.24 7.72 9.58
N SER A 279 19.06 8.14 10.54
CA SER A 279 18.89 9.39 11.28
C SER A 279 19.99 10.38 10.88
N ILE A 280 19.60 11.62 10.60
CA ILE A 280 20.53 12.67 10.17
C ILE A 280 20.96 13.47 11.38
N LEU A 281 22.26 13.62 11.54
CA LEU A 281 22.92 14.38 12.59
C LEU A 281 23.81 15.44 11.94
N LEU A 282 23.98 16.58 12.61
CA LEU A 282 24.97 17.59 12.22
C LEU A 282 26.15 17.49 13.18
N ASN A 283 27.28 16.97 12.70
CA ASN A 283 28.48 16.93 13.51
C ASN A 283 29.12 18.32 13.55
N SER A 284 28.70 19.13 14.51
CA SER A 284 29.31 20.44 14.79
C SER A 284 30.54 20.32 15.71
N SER A 285 30.84 19.09 16.16
CA SER A 285 31.85 18.72 17.15
C SER A 285 32.99 17.93 16.51
N ASP A 286 33.45 18.39 15.34
CA ASP A 286 34.70 17.87 14.78
C ASP A 286 35.85 18.17 15.75
N LYS A 287 36.94 17.38 15.69
CA LYS A 287 38.08 17.52 16.62
C LYS A 287 38.74 18.90 16.48
N SER A 288 38.21 19.90 17.17
CA SER A 288 38.96 21.09 17.51
C SER A 288 40.07 20.64 18.47
N GLU A 289 41.33 20.98 18.18
CA GLU A 289 42.45 20.75 19.10
C GLU A 289 42.22 21.44 20.47
N LYS A 290 41.24 22.34 20.55
CA LYS A 290 40.86 23.07 21.77
C LYS A 290 39.39 22.85 22.10
N SER A 291 39.12 22.33 23.29
CA SER A 291 37.78 22.38 23.89
C SER A 291 37.34 23.85 23.92
N THR A 292 36.25 24.15 23.21
CA THR A 292 35.72 25.52 23.11
C THR A 292 34.39 25.55 23.85
N ALA A 293 34.20 26.54 24.71
CA ALA A 293 32.91 26.75 25.38
C ALA A 293 31.83 27.06 24.32
N PRO A 294 30.55 26.74 24.57
CA PRO A 294 29.45 27.13 23.69
C PRO A 294 29.49 28.64 23.42
N VAL A 295 29.54 29.02 22.14
CA VAL A 295 29.54 30.42 21.71
C VAL A 295 28.12 30.80 21.32
N ALA A 296 27.59 31.85 21.92
CA ALA A 296 26.37 32.51 21.46
C ALA A 296 26.77 33.64 20.50
N GLU A 297 26.41 33.50 19.22
CA GLU A 297 26.59 34.57 18.25
C GLU A 297 25.35 35.45 18.22
N TYR A 298 25.55 36.77 18.40
CA TYR A 298 24.49 37.76 18.32
C TYR A 298 24.58 38.48 16.98
N PHE A 299 23.53 38.34 16.16
CA PHE A 299 23.37 39.02 14.88
C PHE A 299 22.24 40.05 15.00
N PRO A 300 22.53 41.34 15.27
CA PRO A 300 21.50 42.36 15.35
C PRO A 300 20.83 42.56 13.98
N ALA A 301 19.49 42.61 13.97
CA ALA A 301 18.77 43.01 12.76
C ALA A 301 19.02 44.50 12.48
N LEU A 302 19.33 44.83 11.22
CA LEU A 302 19.59 46.21 10.78
C LEU A 302 18.32 47.09 10.76
N GLU A 303 17.16 46.45 10.64
CA GLU A 303 15.83 47.07 10.69
C GLU A 303 14.86 46.13 11.43
N GLU A 304 13.64 46.59 11.72
CA GLU A 304 12.61 45.77 12.37
C GLU A 304 12.34 44.51 11.54
N ALA A 305 12.60 43.34 12.13
CA ALA A 305 12.45 42.04 11.47
C ALA A 305 11.33 41.22 12.11
N LYS A 306 10.56 40.52 11.27
CA LYS A 306 9.60 39.51 11.69
C LYS A 306 10.21 38.13 11.50
N VAL A 307 9.83 37.21 12.38
CA VAL A 307 10.17 35.79 12.28
C VAL A 307 8.92 34.98 11.95
N LEU A 308 9.04 34.12 10.95
CA LEU A 308 8.07 33.09 10.62
C LEU A 308 8.75 31.74 10.81
N VAL A 309 8.09 30.80 11.46
CA VAL A 309 8.62 29.44 11.65
C VAL A 309 7.74 28.47 10.89
N VAL A 310 8.33 27.77 9.92
CA VAL A 310 7.64 26.72 9.16
C VAL A 310 8.05 25.37 9.73
N ASP A 311 7.06 24.58 10.15
CA ASP A 311 7.28 23.23 10.64
C ASP A 311 7.27 22.25 9.45
N PHE A 312 8.35 21.47 9.30
CA PHE A 312 8.47 20.42 8.29
C PHE A 312 8.49 19.06 8.98
N LYS A 313 7.71 18.11 8.43
CA LYS A 313 7.81 16.69 8.77
C LYS A 313 8.08 15.90 7.49
N LEU A 314 9.33 15.52 7.28
CA LEU A 314 9.71 14.65 6.17
C LEU A 314 9.68 13.20 6.65
N GLU A 315 9.14 12.31 5.82
CA GLU A 315 9.18 10.86 6.01
C GLU A 315 9.44 10.21 4.64
N VAL A 316 10.67 9.75 4.46
CA VAL A 316 11.15 9.21 3.19
C VAL A 316 11.40 7.73 3.34
N LEU A 317 10.82 6.97 2.41
CA LEU A 317 11.05 5.55 2.22
C LEU A 317 11.77 5.34 0.89
N CYS A 318 12.77 4.46 0.85
CA CYS A 318 13.52 4.11 -0.35
C CYS A 318 13.67 2.60 -0.45
N TYR A 319 13.69 2.07 -1.68
CA TYR A 319 14.02 0.68 -1.96
C TYR A 319 15.49 0.57 -2.36
N SER A 320 16.20 -0.40 -1.80
CA SER A 320 17.60 -0.69 -2.14
C SER A 320 17.82 -2.18 -2.31
N ALA A 321 18.70 -2.56 -3.23
CA ALA A 321 19.28 -3.90 -3.23
C ALA A 321 20.01 -4.17 -1.91
N LYS A 322 19.90 -5.39 -1.38
CA LYS A 322 20.64 -5.79 -0.17
C LYS A 322 22.15 -5.64 -0.34
N GLY A 323 22.70 -5.95 -1.51
CA GLY A 323 24.12 -5.79 -1.80
C GLY A 323 24.60 -4.36 -2.06
N LEU A 324 23.74 -3.33 -2.00
CA LEU A 324 24.16 -1.95 -2.26
C LEU A 324 24.98 -1.40 -1.07
N PRO A 325 26.18 -0.85 -1.29
CA PRO A 325 26.95 -0.21 -0.23
C PRO A 325 26.18 0.95 0.42
N LEU A 326 26.24 1.05 1.75
CA LEU A 326 25.44 2.02 2.52
C LEU A 326 25.68 3.47 2.09
N LYS A 327 26.93 3.82 1.74
CA LYS A 327 27.27 5.15 1.24
C LYS A 327 26.47 5.54 -0.01
N HIS A 328 26.24 4.61 -0.92
CA HIS A 328 25.45 4.85 -2.13
C HIS A 328 23.95 4.82 -1.83
N ALA A 329 23.50 3.95 -0.91
CA ALA A 329 22.11 3.93 -0.50
C ALA A 329 21.69 5.28 0.12
N VAL A 330 22.54 5.88 0.96
CA VAL A 330 22.31 7.20 1.53
C VAL A 330 22.45 8.30 0.48
N SER A 331 23.55 8.33 -0.29
CA SER A 331 23.85 9.44 -1.21
C SER A 331 22.99 9.47 -2.47
N LYS A 332 22.58 8.31 -3.00
CA LYS A 332 21.88 8.19 -4.28
C LYS A 332 20.39 7.90 -4.14
N LEU A 333 19.93 7.42 -2.99
CA LEU A 333 18.50 7.14 -2.75
C LEU A 333 17.94 8.09 -1.69
N LEU A 334 18.46 8.04 -0.47
CA LEU A 334 17.87 8.74 0.67
C LEU A 334 17.92 10.27 0.53
N ILE A 335 19.12 10.83 0.28
CA ILE A 335 19.30 12.28 0.16
C ILE A 335 18.46 12.85 -1.00
N PRO A 336 18.47 12.26 -2.22
CA PRO A 336 17.55 12.69 -3.29
C PRO A 336 16.08 12.59 -2.90
N GLY A 337 15.67 11.54 -2.19
CA GLY A 337 14.30 11.39 -1.68
C GLY A 337 13.90 12.52 -0.72
N LEU A 338 14.77 12.87 0.22
CA LEU A 338 14.58 13.99 1.16
C LEU A 338 14.49 15.32 0.43
N ILE A 339 15.39 15.58 -0.52
CA ILE A 339 15.39 16.80 -1.31
C ILE A 339 14.11 16.93 -2.13
N ASP A 340 13.64 15.84 -2.75
CA ASP A 340 12.45 15.89 -3.59
C ASP A 340 11.17 16.10 -2.76
N GLN A 341 11.03 15.39 -1.64
CA GLN A 341 9.90 15.60 -0.73
C GLN A 341 9.94 17.00 -0.09
N PHE A 342 11.12 17.48 0.34
CA PHE A 342 11.27 18.81 0.90
C PHE A 342 10.93 19.93 -0.10
N ASN A 343 11.34 19.78 -1.36
CA ASN A 343 10.96 20.70 -2.43
C ASN A 343 9.44 20.69 -2.68
N LEU A 344 8.81 19.51 -2.69
CA LEU A 344 7.36 19.40 -2.85
C LEU A 344 6.61 20.13 -1.72
N VAL A 345 6.95 19.82 -0.46
CA VAL A 345 6.33 20.44 0.71
C VAL A 345 6.59 21.94 0.70
N GLY A 346 7.84 22.36 0.46
CA GLY A 346 8.22 23.78 0.39
C GLY A 346 7.48 24.55 -0.69
N ASN A 347 7.37 24.02 -1.91
CA ASN A 347 6.63 24.65 -3.01
C ASN A 347 5.12 24.70 -2.74
N THR A 348 4.57 23.76 -1.97
CA THR A 348 3.15 23.74 -1.60
C THR A 348 2.84 24.74 -0.48
N VAL A 349 3.76 24.94 0.47
CA VAL A 349 3.62 25.93 1.55
C VAL A 349 3.81 27.36 1.03
N LEU A 350 4.72 27.56 0.08
CA LEU A 350 5.15 28.89 -0.37
C LEU A 350 4.00 29.85 -0.76
N PRO A 351 2.97 29.47 -1.54
CA PRO A 351 1.88 30.38 -1.92
C PRO A 351 1.08 30.94 -0.74
N ASN A 352 1.04 30.21 0.39
CA ASN A 352 0.32 30.57 1.59
C ASN A 352 1.25 30.88 2.78
N LEU A 353 2.51 31.22 2.52
CA LEU A 353 3.57 31.36 3.53
C LEU A 353 3.26 32.40 4.63
N LEU A 354 2.45 33.42 4.36
CA LEU A 354 2.05 34.40 5.40
C LEU A 354 0.63 34.15 5.95
N ALA A 355 -0.07 33.15 5.42
CA ALA A 355 -1.40 32.72 5.85
C ALA A 355 -1.30 31.44 6.71
N GLN A 356 -2.43 30.78 6.96
CA GLN A 356 -2.43 29.46 7.58
C GLN A 356 -1.79 28.44 6.63
N HIS A 357 -0.68 27.83 7.05
CA HIS A 357 0.06 26.88 6.21
C HIS A 357 -0.67 25.54 6.10
N PRO A 358 -0.55 24.85 4.97
CA PRO A 358 -1.10 23.51 4.82
C PRO A 358 -0.40 22.51 5.76
N GLN A 359 -1.17 21.74 6.52
CA GLN A 359 -0.70 20.61 7.32
C GLN A 359 -0.43 19.40 6.43
N LEU A 360 0.76 19.39 5.82
CA LEU A 360 1.18 18.36 4.88
C LEU A 360 1.81 17.17 5.62
N HIS A 361 1.28 15.97 5.35
CA HIS A 361 1.75 14.73 5.98
C HIS A 361 2.05 13.68 4.90
N PRO A 362 3.29 13.19 4.81
CA PRO A 362 3.65 12.07 3.95
C PRO A 362 3.12 10.75 4.52
N TYR A 363 2.58 9.90 3.64
CA TYR A 363 2.15 8.54 3.94
C TYR A 363 2.66 7.59 2.86
N HIS A 364 2.98 6.36 3.27
CA HIS A 364 3.42 5.31 2.36
C HIS A 364 2.33 4.26 2.21
N PHE A 365 1.99 3.89 0.98
CA PHE A 365 0.94 2.90 0.68
C PHE A 365 1.52 1.73 -0.10
N SER A 366 0.94 0.54 0.07
CA SER A 366 1.21 -0.64 -0.75
C SER A 366 -0.08 -1.09 -1.43
N PRO A 367 -0.45 -0.46 -2.56
CA PRO A 367 -1.71 -0.76 -3.22
C PRO A 367 -1.73 -2.17 -3.80
N PRO A 368 -2.87 -2.88 -3.80
CA PRO A 368 -3.00 -4.16 -4.48
C PRO A 368 -2.62 -4.07 -5.96
N GLY A 369 -1.84 -5.04 -6.46
CA GLY A 369 -1.38 -5.08 -7.85
C GLY A 369 -0.15 -4.20 -8.15
N VAL A 370 0.29 -3.37 -7.19
CA VAL A 370 1.52 -2.57 -7.31
C VAL A 370 2.59 -3.20 -6.41
N LEU A 371 3.67 -3.73 -7.01
CA LEU A 371 4.70 -4.50 -6.29
C LEU A 371 5.63 -3.65 -5.39
N HIS A 372 5.55 -2.33 -5.51
CA HIS A 372 6.35 -1.40 -4.74
C HIS A 372 5.45 -0.42 -4.00
N PRO A 373 5.88 0.10 -2.85
CA PRO A 373 5.15 1.17 -2.19
C PRO A 373 5.12 2.43 -3.04
N ILE A 374 4.21 3.33 -2.69
CA ILE A 374 4.13 4.70 -3.19
C ILE A 374 4.14 5.67 -2.01
N THR A 375 4.56 6.91 -2.24
CA THR A 375 4.48 7.98 -1.24
C THR A 375 3.46 9.01 -1.67
N VAL A 376 2.56 9.40 -0.78
CA VAL A 376 1.54 10.42 -1.02
C VAL A 376 1.59 11.44 0.10
N VAL A 377 1.58 12.72 -0.23
CA VAL A 377 1.53 13.80 0.76
C VAL A 377 0.11 14.35 0.81
N TYR A 378 -0.58 14.14 1.93
CA TYR A 378 -1.92 14.67 2.16
C TYR A 378 -1.91 15.98 2.91
N GLU A 379 -2.85 16.87 2.57
CA GLU A 379 -3.12 18.11 3.31
C GLU A 379 -4.30 17.87 4.26
N LEU A 380 -4.04 17.92 5.56
CA LEU A 380 -4.99 17.47 6.59
C LEU A 380 -5.56 18.60 7.44
N ASN A 381 -5.52 19.84 6.94
CA ASN A 381 -6.06 21.02 7.62
C ASN A 381 -7.50 20.81 8.15
N TYR A 382 -8.35 20.17 7.34
CA TYR A 382 -9.75 19.93 7.63
C TYR A 382 -10.09 18.43 7.71
N GLY A 383 -9.07 17.58 7.89
CA GLY A 383 -9.22 16.14 7.97
C GLY A 383 -9.27 15.42 6.61
N GLU A 384 -9.21 14.10 6.66
CA GLU A 384 -9.03 13.23 5.48
C GLU A 384 -10.26 13.14 4.57
N THR A 385 -11.45 13.46 5.10
CA THR A 385 -12.73 13.37 4.39
C THR A 385 -13.07 14.62 3.58
N GLU A 386 -12.19 15.62 3.56
CA GLU A 386 -12.34 16.82 2.73
C GLU A 386 -12.40 16.46 1.24
N MET A 387 -13.24 17.15 0.47
CA MET A 387 -13.41 16.93 -0.99
C MET A 387 -12.09 17.02 -1.75
N LYS A 388 -11.18 17.90 -1.34
CA LYS A 388 -9.84 18.00 -1.94
C LYS A 388 -9.07 16.68 -1.84
N GLN A 389 -9.14 15.99 -0.68
CA GLN A 389 -8.49 14.70 -0.50
C GLN A 389 -9.21 13.57 -1.24
N VAL A 390 -10.53 13.67 -1.41
CA VAL A 390 -11.31 12.77 -2.27
C VAL A 390 -10.81 12.85 -3.72
N GLU A 391 -10.64 14.05 -4.27
CA GLU A 391 -10.16 14.25 -5.64
C GLU A 391 -8.72 13.74 -5.84
N VAL A 392 -7.83 13.97 -4.87
CA VAL A 392 -6.47 13.42 -4.88
C VAL A 392 -6.52 11.88 -4.91
N ARG A 393 -7.36 11.25 -4.07
CA ARG A 393 -7.52 9.78 -4.09
C ARG A 393 -8.10 9.28 -5.41
N LYS A 394 -9.11 9.93 -6.00
CA LYS A 394 -9.63 9.58 -7.34
C LYS A 394 -8.54 9.62 -8.39
N SER A 395 -7.76 10.69 -8.40
CA SER A 395 -6.63 10.87 -9.33
C SER A 395 -5.59 9.76 -9.16
N LEU A 396 -5.25 9.39 -7.92
CA LEU A 396 -4.32 8.31 -7.63
C LEU A 396 -4.90 6.93 -8.02
N HIS A 397 -6.19 6.68 -7.79
CA HIS A 397 -6.84 5.45 -8.22
C HIS A 397 -6.77 5.30 -9.74
N LEU A 398 -7.09 6.37 -10.49
CA LEU A 398 -6.94 6.40 -11.94
C LEU A 398 -5.49 6.14 -12.38
N ARG A 399 -4.53 6.81 -11.73
CA ARG A 399 -3.10 6.67 -12.04
C ARG A 399 -2.59 5.24 -11.79
N LEU A 400 -3.07 4.58 -10.75
CA LEU A 400 -2.58 3.28 -10.30
C LEU A 400 -3.43 2.09 -10.79
N GLY A 401 -4.53 2.35 -11.52
CA GLY A 401 -5.44 1.30 -11.97
C GLY A 401 -6.24 0.66 -10.85
N LEU A 402 -6.45 1.40 -9.76
CA LEU A 402 -7.15 0.91 -8.60
C LEU A 402 -8.65 1.12 -8.76
N PRO A 403 -9.48 0.17 -8.29
CA PRO A 403 -10.92 0.30 -8.43
C PRO A 403 -11.46 1.44 -7.57
N PHE A 404 -12.45 2.18 -8.06
CA PHE A 404 -13.10 3.29 -7.35
C PHE A 404 -14.16 2.84 -6.32
N ASP A 405 -14.42 1.54 -6.24
CA ASP A 405 -15.46 0.94 -5.40
C ASP A 405 -15.01 0.70 -3.94
N ARG A 406 -13.73 0.93 -3.61
CA ARG A 406 -13.18 0.65 -2.27
C ARG A 406 -12.04 1.60 -1.87
N PRO A 407 -11.88 1.92 -0.58
CA PRO A 407 -10.82 2.81 -0.10
C PRO A 407 -9.48 2.04 -0.01
N LEU A 408 -8.52 2.38 -0.89
CA LEU A 408 -7.19 1.75 -0.90
C LEU A 408 -6.07 2.70 -0.51
N LEU A 409 -6.34 3.99 -0.50
CA LEU A 409 -5.37 5.06 -0.24
C LEU A 409 -5.83 6.00 0.87
N ARG A 410 -6.68 5.54 1.80
CA ARG A 410 -6.96 6.30 3.01
C ARG A 410 -5.79 6.23 3.97
N ILE A 411 -5.58 7.21 4.84
CA ILE A 411 -4.52 7.23 5.86
C ILE A 411 -4.49 5.91 6.65
N ALA A 412 -5.66 5.35 6.95
CA ALA A 412 -5.75 4.09 7.66
C ALA A 412 -5.21 2.87 6.85
N ASN A 413 -5.13 2.96 5.52
CA ASN A 413 -4.46 1.99 4.64
C ASN A 413 -2.94 2.20 4.56
N ALA A 414 -2.37 3.25 5.19
CA ALA A 414 -0.94 3.52 5.12
C ALA A 414 -0.16 2.41 5.82
N LEU A 415 1.03 2.13 5.30
CA LEU A 415 1.96 1.18 5.89
C LEU A 415 2.31 1.64 7.31
N ASP A 416 2.17 0.73 8.27
CA ASP A 416 2.70 0.96 9.61
C ASP A 416 4.21 0.70 9.61
N ILE A 417 4.95 1.80 9.60
CA ILE A 417 6.41 1.83 9.61
C ILE A 417 6.92 2.44 10.93
N SER A 418 6.05 2.53 11.94
CA SER A 418 6.43 3.02 13.27
C SER A 418 7.48 2.12 13.94
N THR A 419 8.31 2.74 14.77
CA THR A 419 9.34 2.02 15.53
C THR A 419 8.69 1.23 16.67
N SER A 420 9.25 0.09 17.05
CA SER A 420 8.75 -0.72 18.17
C SER A 420 8.62 0.05 19.50
N ARG A 421 9.28 1.21 19.64
CA ARG A 421 9.16 2.10 20.80
C ARG A 421 7.80 2.80 20.88
N ASP A 422 7.12 3.02 19.75
CA ASP A 422 5.78 3.60 19.69
C ASP A 422 4.69 2.54 19.87
N VAL A 423 4.97 1.30 19.43
CA VAL A 423 4.09 0.15 19.60
C VAL A 423 3.85 -0.16 21.07
N VAL A 424 4.87 -0.09 21.94
CA VAL A 424 4.71 -0.29 23.40
C VAL A 424 3.81 0.77 24.05
N ARG A 425 3.70 1.98 23.47
CA ARG A 425 2.78 3.03 23.95
C ARG A 425 1.37 2.91 23.36
N SER A 426 1.23 2.35 22.15
CA SER A 426 -0.06 2.13 21.49
C SER A 426 -0.76 0.85 21.97
N ASP A 427 -0.01 -0.25 22.15
CA ASP A 427 -0.53 -1.54 22.62
C ASP A 427 -1.03 -1.49 24.06
N ALA A 428 -0.56 -0.52 24.87
CA ALA A 428 -1.06 -0.30 26.22
C ALA A 428 -2.55 0.14 26.26
N LYS A 429 -3.14 0.57 25.13
CA LYS A 429 -4.56 0.91 25.04
C LYS A 429 -5.48 -0.21 24.55
N TRP A 430 -4.94 -1.28 23.97
CA TRP A 430 -5.74 -2.37 23.38
C TRP A 430 -5.57 -3.65 24.22
N LYS A 431 -6.08 -3.62 25.46
CA LYS A 431 -6.23 -4.84 26.29
C LYS A 431 -7.39 -5.68 25.75
N GLY A 432 -7.10 -6.48 24.73
CA GLY A 432 -7.93 -7.59 24.26
C GLY A 432 -7.02 -8.60 23.59
N SER A 433 -7.24 -9.90 23.84
CA SER A 433 -6.63 -10.98 23.03
C SER A 433 -6.73 -10.60 21.55
N SER A 434 -5.64 -10.69 20.78
CA SER A 434 -5.69 -10.43 19.34
C SER A 434 -6.62 -11.47 18.70
N LEU A 435 -7.84 -11.05 18.37
CA LEU A 435 -8.85 -11.90 17.73
C LEU A 435 -8.27 -12.55 16.47
N LEU A 436 -8.65 -13.80 16.21
CA LEU A 436 -8.22 -14.50 15.00
C LEU A 436 -8.74 -13.78 13.76
N LYS A 437 -7.85 -13.56 12.79
CA LYS A 437 -8.18 -12.99 11.49
C LYS A 437 -8.16 -14.07 10.42
N ASP A 438 -9.02 -13.92 9.42
CA ASP A 438 -8.97 -14.66 8.16
C ASP A 438 -8.84 -16.18 8.33
N VAL A 439 -9.63 -16.74 9.24
CA VAL A 439 -9.58 -18.18 9.62
C VAL A 439 -9.84 -19.13 8.44
N HIS A 440 -10.42 -18.62 7.35
CA HIS A 440 -10.59 -19.37 6.12
C HIS A 440 -9.29 -19.59 5.33
N VAL A 441 -8.21 -18.88 5.64
CA VAL A 441 -6.93 -19.03 4.94
C VAL A 441 -6.29 -20.37 5.31
N GLY A 442 -5.95 -21.15 4.29
CA GLY A 442 -5.29 -22.46 4.47
C GLY A 442 -6.24 -23.61 4.82
N ILE A 443 -7.56 -23.42 4.68
CA ILE A 443 -8.51 -24.54 4.74
C ILE A 443 -8.35 -25.47 3.52
N PRO A 444 -8.64 -26.79 3.66
CA PRO A 444 -8.67 -27.72 2.53
C PRO A 444 -9.67 -27.32 1.44
N SER A 445 -9.51 -27.85 0.22
CA SER A 445 -10.43 -27.59 -0.89
C SER A 445 -11.85 -28.10 -0.59
N SER A 446 -12.84 -27.49 -1.23
CA SER A 446 -14.27 -27.82 -1.08
C SER A 446 -14.65 -29.23 -1.56
N GLY A 447 -13.84 -29.81 -2.47
CA GLY A 447 -14.16 -31.03 -3.19
C GLY A 447 -15.22 -30.87 -4.29
N VAL A 448 -15.50 -29.65 -4.77
CA VAL A 448 -16.33 -29.40 -5.96
C VAL A 448 -15.45 -29.51 -7.21
N SER A 449 -15.70 -30.52 -8.05
CA SER A 449 -14.90 -30.75 -9.26
C SER A 449 -15.23 -29.72 -10.32
N GLY A 450 -14.22 -28.97 -10.81
CA GLY A 450 -14.40 -27.96 -11.86
C GLY A 450 -15.22 -26.73 -11.42
N GLY A 451 -15.37 -26.52 -10.11
CA GLY A 451 -16.05 -25.36 -9.55
C GLY A 451 -15.17 -24.09 -9.60
N SER A 452 -15.85 -22.94 -9.63
CA SER A 452 -15.22 -21.62 -9.48
C SER A 452 -15.47 -21.11 -8.06
N VAL A 453 -14.37 -20.80 -7.37
CA VAL A 453 -14.39 -20.32 -5.98
C VAL A 453 -14.49 -18.79 -5.96
N SER A 454 -15.54 -18.29 -5.29
CA SER A 454 -15.75 -16.85 -5.03
C SER A 454 -15.77 -16.62 -3.52
N LEU A 455 -14.86 -15.79 -3.00
CA LEU A 455 -14.65 -15.58 -1.56
C LEU A 455 -14.84 -14.10 -1.16
N VAL A 456 -15.01 -13.88 0.14
CA VAL A 456 -14.81 -12.59 0.79
C VAL A 456 -13.49 -11.96 0.33
N GLN A 457 -13.50 -10.66 0.07
CA GLN A 457 -12.34 -9.91 -0.38
C GLN A 457 -11.89 -8.97 0.74
N GLY A 458 -10.69 -9.20 1.28
CA GLY A 458 -10.14 -8.45 2.40
C GLY A 458 -10.39 -9.12 3.75
N SER A 459 -9.65 -8.65 4.76
CA SER A 459 -9.62 -9.28 6.08
C SER A 459 -10.84 -9.03 6.96
N TYR A 460 -11.15 -10.01 7.82
CA TYR A 460 -12.13 -9.91 8.90
C TYR A 460 -11.57 -10.55 10.19
N GLU A 461 -12.17 -10.21 11.33
CA GLU A 461 -11.93 -10.87 12.62
C GLU A 461 -13.05 -11.86 12.92
N TYR A 462 -12.70 -13.00 13.50
CA TYR A 462 -13.65 -14.05 13.87
C TYR A 462 -14.25 -13.80 15.26
N TYR A 463 -15.50 -13.36 15.28
CA TYR A 463 -16.29 -13.23 16.49
C TYR A 463 -17.12 -14.49 16.73
N HIS A 464 -17.05 -15.06 17.93
CA HIS A 464 -17.73 -16.29 18.34
C HIS A 464 -18.14 -16.25 19.81
N TYR A 465 -18.85 -17.27 20.28
CA TYR A 465 -19.39 -17.32 21.65
C TYR A 465 -18.33 -17.23 22.73
N LEU A 466 -18.73 -16.71 23.89
CA LEU A 466 -17.91 -16.61 25.10
C LEU A 466 -16.71 -15.65 24.99
N GLN A 467 -16.60 -14.91 23.89
CA GLN A 467 -15.69 -13.77 23.80
C GLN A 467 -16.16 -12.59 24.64
N ASP A 468 -15.25 -11.66 24.93
CA ASP A 468 -15.50 -10.46 25.74
C ASP A 468 -15.95 -10.77 27.18
N ALA A 469 -15.62 -11.97 27.69
CA ALA A 469 -16.09 -12.50 28.97
C ALA A 469 -17.63 -12.49 29.12
N PHE A 470 -18.34 -12.61 28.00
CA PHE A 470 -19.79 -12.55 27.95
C PHE A 470 -20.39 -13.87 27.50
N ASN A 471 -21.30 -14.45 28.29
CA ASN A 471 -21.96 -15.70 27.93
C ASN A 471 -23.21 -15.46 27.07
N ASP A 472 -23.01 -15.51 25.77
CA ASP A 472 -24.05 -15.39 24.76
C ASP A 472 -24.47 -16.74 24.14
N SER A 473 -24.11 -17.84 24.82
CA SER A 473 -24.42 -19.20 24.36
C SER A 473 -25.93 -19.39 24.19
N GLY A 474 -26.32 -19.79 22.98
CA GLY A 474 -27.72 -20.05 22.64
C GLY A 474 -28.50 -18.83 22.13
N TRP A 475 -27.93 -17.61 22.15
CA TRP A 475 -28.63 -16.44 21.63
C TRP A 475 -27.79 -15.37 20.91
N GLY A 476 -26.47 -15.40 21.05
CA GLY A 476 -25.58 -14.41 20.46
C GLY A 476 -25.24 -14.61 18.99
N CYS A 477 -25.68 -15.69 18.32
CA CYS A 477 -25.10 -16.13 17.05
C CYS A 477 -25.17 -15.04 15.95
N ALA A 478 -26.30 -14.34 15.85
CA ALA A 478 -26.48 -13.24 14.92
C ALA A 478 -25.68 -11.99 15.32
N TYR A 479 -25.52 -11.72 16.63
CA TYR A 479 -24.67 -10.63 17.14
C TYR A 479 -23.20 -10.86 16.77
N ARG A 480 -22.68 -12.09 16.95
CA ARG A 480 -21.30 -12.44 16.58
C ARG A 480 -21.06 -12.40 15.07
N SER A 481 -22.04 -12.83 14.28
CA SER A 481 -21.99 -12.68 12.81
C SER A 481 -21.96 -11.19 12.41
N LEU A 482 -22.78 -10.35 13.05
CA LEU A 482 -22.77 -8.90 12.84
C LEU A 482 -21.41 -8.27 13.22
N GLN A 483 -20.85 -8.66 14.36
CA GLN A 483 -19.52 -8.20 14.79
C GLN A 483 -18.44 -8.57 13.77
N THR A 484 -18.49 -9.80 13.22
CA THR A 484 -17.60 -10.23 12.13
C THR A 484 -17.77 -9.34 10.89
N ILE A 485 -19.00 -9.03 10.48
CA ILE A 485 -19.27 -8.11 9.35
C ILE A 485 -18.74 -6.70 9.62
N ILE A 486 -18.98 -6.13 10.80
CA ILE A 486 -18.51 -4.80 11.17
C ILE A 486 -16.98 -4.77 11.22
N SER A 487 -16.34 -5.84 11.71
CA SER A 487 -14.89 -5.98 11.72
C SER A 487 -14.30 -5.93 10.31
N TRP A 488 -14.97 -6.53 9.32
CA TRP A 488 -14.57 -6.46 7.92
C TRP A 488 -14.62 -5.02 7.42
N PHE A 489 -15.72 -4.28 7.65
CA PHE A 489 -15.79 -2.87 7.24
C PHE A 489 -14.72 -1.99 7.91
N ARG A 490 -14.39 -2.28 9.17
CA ARG A 490 -13.32 -1.59 9.90
C ARG A 490 -11.94 -1.89 9.32
N LEU A 491 -11.63 -3.17 9.10
CA LEU A 491 -10.34 -3.63 8.55
C LEU A 491 -10.16 -3.26 7.07
N GLN A 492 -11.25 -3.06 6.34
CA GLN A 492 -11.23 -2.52 4.98
C GLN A 492 -11.33 -0.98 4.96
N HIS A 493 -11.24 -0.33 6.13
CA HIS A 493 -11.19 1.13 6.29
C HIS A 493 -12.39 1.88 5.72
N TYR A 494 -13.55 1.22 5.63
CA TYR A 494 -14.82 1.88 5.34
C TYR A 494 -15.30 2.71 6.52
N THR A 495 -14.92 2.32 7.72
CA THR A 495 -15.33 2.97 8.97
C THR A 495 -14.20 2.94 10.00
N SER A 496 -14.16 3.95 10.86
CA SER A 496 -13.35 3.97 12.08
C SER A 496 -14.15 3.54 13.33
N VAL A 497 -15.44 3.25 13.17
CA VAL A 497 -16.32 2.75 14.24
C VAL A 497 -15.78 1.42 14.75
N GLN A 498 -15.65 1.29 16.07
CA GLN A 498 -15.25 0.05 16.71
C GLN A 498 -16.35 -1.01 16.60
N VAL A 499 -15.97 -2.28 16.69
CA VAL A 499 -16.95 -3.37 16.69
C VAL A 499 -17.79 -3.27 17.97
N PRO A 500 -19.13 -3.12 17.86
CA PRO A 500 -19.99 -2.88 19.02
C PRO A 500 -20.21 -4.16 19.83
N SER A 501 -20.41 -4.00 21.13
CA SER A 501 -20.91 -5.02 22.05
C SER A 501 -22.39 -5.36 21.79
N HIS A 502 -22.89 -6.48 22.32
CA HIS A 502 -24.32 -6.84 22.23
C HIS A 502 -25.22 -5.73 22.76
N ARG A 503 -24.83 -5.09 23.86
CA ARG A 503 -25.61 -4.01 24.46
C ARG A 503 -25.67 -2.78 23.55
N GLU A 504 -24.58 -2.41 22.88
CA GLU A 504 -24.56 -1.31 21.92
C GLU A 504 -25.38 -1.63 20.67
N ILE A 505 -25.36 -2.88 20.21
CA ILE A 505 -26.23 -3.36 19.12
C ILE A 505 -27.71 -3.24 19.51
N GLN A 506 -28.09 -3.69 20.70
CA GLN A 506 -29.45 -3.54 21.23
C GLN A 506 -29.85 -2.07 21.39
N GLN A 507 -28.94 -1.24 21.89
CA GLN A 507 -29.15 0.20 22.02
C GLN A 507 -29.42 0.84 20.65
N ALA A 508 -28.68 0.46 19.62
CA ALA A 508 -28.89 0.97 18.27
C ALA A 508 -30.29 0.63 17.72
N LEU A 509 -30.81 -0.57 18.01
CA LEU A 509 -32.16 -1.00 17.61
C LEU A 509 -33.26 -0.24 18.38
N VAL A 510 -33.04 0.06 19.66
CA VAL A 510 -33.96 0.89 20.45
C VAL A 510 -33.94 2.34 19.96
N GLU A 511 -32.77 2.91 19.68
CA GLU A 511 -32.63 4.30 19.23
C GLU A 511 -33.34 4.60 17.91
N ILE A 512 -33.40 3.62 17.00
CA ILE A 512 -34.11 3.76 15.73
C ILE A 512 -35.61 3.46 15.84
N GLY A 513 -36.08 3.05 17.02
CA GLY A 513 -37.48 2.72 17.29
C GLY A 513 -37.94 1.34 16.84
N ASP A 514 -37.01 0.41 16.55
CA ASP A 514 -37.35 -0.97 16.15
C ASP A 514 -37.72 -1.86 17.36
N LYS A 515 -37.10 -1.59 18.53
CA LYS A 515 -37.32 -2.37 19.76
C LYS A 515 -37.64 -1.44 20.95
N ASP A 516 -38.36 -1.99 21.94
CA ASP A 516 -38.64 -1.29 23.20
C ASP A 516 -37.39 -1.14 24.08
N PRO A 517 -37.32 -0.14 24.98
CA PRO A 517 -36.17 0.05 25.89
C PRO A 517 -35.79 -1.16 26.75
N SER A 518 -36.74 -2.06 27.05
CA SER A 518 -36.48 -3.30 27.78
C SER A 518 -35.62 -4.31 27.01
N PHE A 519 -35.45 -4.12 25.70
CA PHE A 519 -34.60 -4.96 24.86
C PHE A 519 -33.11 -4.83 25.20
N ILE A 520 -32.69 -3.67 25.73
CA ILE A 520 -31.30 -3.42 26.13
C ILE A 520 -30.96 -4.25 27.36
N GLY A 521 -29.93 -5.09 27.25
CA GLY A 521 -29.52 -6.05 28.27
C GLY A 521 -30.34 -7.36 28.26
N SER A 522 -31.28 -7.53 27.32
CA SER A 522 -31.98 -8.79 27.12
C SER A 522 -31.07 -9.85 26.48
N HIS A 523 -31.54 -11.10 26.46
CA HIS A 523 -30.91 -12.22 25.75
C HIS A 523 -31.71 -12.63 24.50
N GLU A 524 -32.45 -11.70 23.91
CA GLU A 524 -33.29 -11.96 22.75
C GLU A 524 -32.47 -12.08 21.45
N TRP A 525 -32.92 -12.98 20.58
CA TRP A 525 -32.37 -13.17 19.23
C TRP A 525 -32.68 -11.98 18.32
N ILE A 526 -31.78 -11.73 17.37
CA ILE A 526 -31.97 -10.79 16.25
C ILE A 526 -31.77 -11.53 14.93
N GLY A 527 -32.37 -11.02 13.85
CA GLY A 527 -32.29 -11.61 12.51
C GLY A 527 -31.63 -10.69 11.49
N ALA A 528 -31.65 -11.13 10.22
CA ALA A 528 -31.08 -10.39 9.10
C ALA A 528 -31.63 -8.95 8.98
N ILE A 529 -32.92 -8.74 9.30
CA ILE A 529 -33.56 -7.42 9.23
C ILE A 529 -32.98 -6.47 10.29
N GLU A 530 -32.94 -6.89 11.56
CA GLU A 530 -32.34 -6.10 12.63
C GLU A 530 -30.86 -5.78 12.35
N LEU A 531 -30.09 -6.77 11.87
CA LEU A 531 -28.70 -6.54 11.46
C LEU A 531 -28.58 -5.46 10.39
N SER A 532 -29.50 -5.45 9.40
CA SER A 532 -29.51 -4.43 8.34
C SER A 532 -29.70 -3.01 8.91
N PHE A 533 -30.56 -2.87 9.92
CA PHE A 533 -30.80 -1.60 10.58
C PHE A 533 -29.60 -1.13 11.39
N VAL A 534 -28.94 -2.04 12.11
CA VAL A 534 -27.73 -1.71 12.88
C VAL A 534 -26.58 -1.31 11.95
N LEU A 535 -26.36 -2.03 10.85
CA LEU A 535 -25.36 -1.67 9.85
C LEU A 535 -25.64 -0.30 9.21
N TYR A 536 -26.90 0.00 8.94
CA TYR A 536 -27.30 1.32 8.43
C TYR A 536 -27.12 2.43 9.48
N LYS A 537 -27.56 2.21 10.73
CA LYS A 537 -27.44 3.21 11.80
C LYS A 537 -25.99 3.52 12.15
N LEU A 538 -25.15 2.50 12.31
CA LEU A 538 -23.77 2.67 12.78
C LEU A 538 -22.80 3.04 11.65
N LEU A 539 -22.95 2.43 10.48
CA LEU A 539 -21.99 2.56 9.38
C LEU A 539 -22.59 3.24 8.13
N GLY A 540 -23.91 3.40 8.10
CA GLY A 540 -24.64 3.86 6.92
C GLY A 540 -24.67 2.83 5.79
N VAL A 541 -24.30 1.58 6.06
CA VAL A 541 -24.21 0.52 5.05
C VAL A 541 -25.60 0.04 4.67
N SER A 542 -25.93 0.10 3.39
CA SER A 542 -27.15 -0.53 2.85
C SER A 542 -26.94 -2.03 2.70
N CYS A 543 -27.99 -2.81 2.91
CA CYS A 543 -27.94 -4.27 2.79
C CYS A 543 -29.05 -4.77 1.85
N LYS A 544 -28.74 -5.81 1.09
CA LYS A 544 -29.76 -6.60 0.37
C LYS A 544 -30.12 -7.81 1.23
N VAL A 545 -31.41 -8.15 1.28
CA VAL A 545 -31.87 -9.36 1.98
C VAL A 545 -32.37 -10.35 0.94
N MET A 546 -31.74 -11.52 0.87
CA MET A 546 -32.15 -12.62 0.01
C MET A 546 -32.92 -13.64 0.85
N ASN A 547 -34.18 -13.84 0.51
CA ASN A 547 -35.07 -14.76 1.22
C ASN A 547 -35.14 -16.09 0.48
N VAL A 548 -35.03 -17.18 1.23
CA VAL A 548 -35.08 -18.55 0.74
C VAL A 548 -36.10 -19.33 1.59
N ARG A 549 -37.06 -20.02 0.96
CA ARG A 549 -38.19 -20.64 1.68
C ARG A 549 -37.84 -22.01 2.26
N SER A 550 -36.82 -22.65 1.70
CA SER A 550 -36.33 -23.97 2.10
C SER A 550 -34.80 -24.03 1.97
N GLY A 551 -34.11 -24.74 2.86
CA GLY A 551 -32.68 -25.02 2.69
C GLY A 551 -32.32 -25.72 1.37
N ALA A 552 -33.28 -26.38 0.71
CA ALA A 552 -33.11 -27.02 -0.60
C ALA A 552 -32.93 -26.02 -1.75
N GLU A 553 -33.37 -24.77 -1.59
CA GLU A 553 -33.30 -23.71 -2.61
C GLU A 553 -31.94 -22.97 -2.58
N LEU A 554 -31.10 -23.17 -1.55
CA LEU A 554 -29.81 -22.48 -1.43
C LEU A 554 -28.83 -22.75 -2.57
N PRO A 555 -28.68 -23.99 -3.06
CA PRO A 555 -27.86 -24.27 -4.25
C PRO A 555 -28.26 -23.44 -5.47
N GLU A 556 -29.56 -23.15 -5.65
CA GLU A 556 -30.06 -22.34 -6.76
C GLU A 556 -29.61 -20.87 -6.67
N LYS A 557 -29.21 -20.42 -5.47
CA LYS A 557 -28.71 -19.06 -5.21
C LYS A 557 -27.20 -18.93 -5.35
N CYS A 558 -26.46 -20.03 -5.57
CA CYS A 558 -24.98 -20.00 -5.64
C CYS A 558 -24.44 -19.02 -6.67
N ARG A 559 -25.08 -18.89 -7.84
CA ARG A 559 -24.65 -17.90 -8.86
C ARG A 559 -24.78 -16.46 -8.37
N GLU A 560 -25.86 -16.14 -7.66
CA GLU A 560 -26.10 -14.81 -7.12
C GLU A 560 -25.15 -14.51 -5.94
N LEU A 561 -24.84 -15.52 -5.13
CA LEU A 561 -23.85 -15.43 -4.06
C LEU A 561 -22.43 -15.26 -4.60
N ALA A 562 -22.06 -15.98 -5.65
CA ALA A 562 -20.78 -15.82 -6.35
C ALA A 562 -20.63 -14.37 -6.85
N LEU A 563 -21.66 -13.85 -7.53
CA LEU A 563 -21.68 -12.46 -8.00
C LEU A 563 -21.55 -11.45 -6.85
N HIS A 564 -22.17 -11.72 -5.68
CA HIS A 564 -21.97 -10.88 -4.49
C HIS A 564 -20.52 -10.89 -4.03
N PHE A 565 -19.87 -12.05 -3.94
CA PHE A 565 -18.48 -12.12 -3.52
C PHE A 565 -17.51 -11.50 -4.54
N GLU A 566 -17.82 -11.58 -5.82
CA GLU A 566 -17.04 -10.95 -6.89
C GLU A 566 -17.16 -9.42 -6.87
N THR A 567 -18.37 -8.88 -6.70
CA THR A 567 -18.65 -7.44 -6.81
C THR A 567 -18.57 -6.71 -5.46
N GLN A 568 -19.18 -7.27 -4.42
CA GLN A 568 -19.24 -6.71 -3.07
C GLN A 568 -18.21 -7.32 -2.13
N GLY A 569 -17.89 -8.62 -2.26
CA GLY A 569 -16.85 -9.28 -1.48
C GLY A 569 -16.97 -9.13 0.04
N THR A 570 -18.14 -8.82 0.59
CA THR A 570 -18.38 -8.71 2.04
C THR A 570 -18.81 -10.07 2.61
N PRO A 571 -18.55 -10.35 3.90
CA PRO A 571 -19.17 -11.48 4.58
C PRO A 571 -20.70 -11.37 4.55
N ILE A 572 -21.38 -12.51 4.46
CA ILE A 572 -22.85 -12.61 4.43
C ILE A 572 -23.31 -13.27 5.73
N MET A 573 -24.29 -12.72 6.43
CA MET A 573 -24.95 -13.43 7.52
C MET A 573 -26.08 -14.29 6.95
N ILE A 574 -26.19 -15.54 7.38
CA ILE A 574 -27.30 -16.43 7.04
C ILE A 574 -28.04 -16.81 8.32
N GLY A 575 -29.32 -16.43 8.43
CA GLY A 575 -30.18 -16.76 9.56
C GLY A 575 -31.26 -17.75 9.16
N GLY A 576 -31.42 -18.85 9.90
CA GLY A 576 -32.48 -19.84 9.70
C GLY A 576 -33.04 -20.32 11.04
N GLY A 577 -34.29 -19.94 11.33
CA GLY A 577 -34.89 -20.16 12.65
C GLY A 577 -34.13 -19.39 13.74
N VAL A 578 -33.57 -20.12 14.71
CA VAL A 578 -32.82 -19.57 15.87
C VAL A 578 -31.29 -19.67 15.70
N LEU A 579 -30.82 -20.10 14.53
CA LEU A 579 -29.40 -20.26 14.24
C LEU A 579 -28.96 -19.24 13.18
N ALA A 580 -27.74 -18.74 13.36
CA ALA A 580 -27.08 -17.85 12.42
C ALA A 580 -25.66 -18.33 12.13
N TYR A 581 -25.23 -18.20 10.88
CA TYR A 581 -23.85 -18.43 10.46
C TYR A 581 -23.33 -17.27 9.63
N THR A 582 -22.02 -17.22 9.42
CA THR A 582 -21.41 -16.28 8.48
C THR A 582 -20.89 -17.03 7.26
N LEU A 583 -21.37 -16.69 6.08
CA LEU A 583 -20.92 -17.21 4.81
C LEU A 583 -19.77 -16.33 4.28
N LEU A 584 -18.62 -16.95 4.01
CA LEU A 584 -17.41 -16.27 3.54
C LEU A 584 -17.09 -16.55 2.07
N GLY A 585 -17.84 -17.42 1.41
CA GLY A 585 -17.60 -17.77 0.02
C GLY A 585 -18.44 -18.93 -0.46
N VAL A 586 -18.44 -19.12 -1.77
CA VAL A 586 -19.07 -20.24 -2.46
C VAL A 586 -18.09 -20.86 -3.45
N ASP A 587 -18.21 -22.17 -3.65
CA ASP A 587 -17.57 -22.88 -4.75
C ASP A 587 -18.69 -23.48 -5.60
N TYR A 588 -18.77 -23.07 -6.86
CA TYR A 588 -19.91 -23.39 -7.73
C TYR A 588 -19.44 -23.86 -9.10
N ASN A 589 -19.91 -25.04 -9.51
CA ASN A 589 -19.76 -25.52 -10.88
C ASN A 589 -21.04 -25.23 -11.66
N GLU A 590 -20.98 -24.30 -12.62
CA GLU A 590 -22.13 -23.91 -13.44
C GLU A 590 -22.66 -25.05 -14.32
N ALA A 591 -21.82 -26.01 -14.72
CA ALA A 591 -22.20 -27.10 -15.61
C ALA A 591 -22.88 -28.26 -14.87
N SER A 592 -22.41 -28.61 -13.66
CA SER A 592 -22.97 -29.71 -12.87
C SER A 592 -24.00 -29.27 -11.82
N GLY A 593 -23.99 -27.99 -11.44
CA GLY A 593 -24.76 -27.47 -10.30
C GLY A 593 -24.19 -27.87 -8.93
N ASP A 594 -23.07 -28.62 -8.86
CA ASP A 594 -22.43 -28.96 -7.59
C ASP A 594 -21.91 -27.70 -6.92
N CYS A 595 -22.10 -27.62 -5.60
CA CYS A 595 -21.72 -26.44 -4.84
C CYS A 595 -21.33 -26.73 -3.39
N ALA A 596 -20.50 -25.84 -2.87
CA ALA A 596 -20.14 -25.80 -1.46
C ALA A 596 -20.18 -24.36 -0.93
N PHE A 597 -20.46 -24.25 0.35
CA PHE A 597 -20.58 -23.00 1.09
C PHE A 597 -19.48 -22.93 2.14
N LEU A 598 -18.69 -21.86 2.14
CA LEU A 598 -17.66 -21.66 3.14
C LEU A 598 -18.27 -21.00 4.38
N ILE A 599 -18.45 -21.79 5.44
CA ILE A 599 -19.13 -21.36 6.66
C ILE A 599 -18.13 -21.04 7.75
N LEU A 600 -18.33 -19.89 8.40
CA LEU A 600 -17.73 -19.49 9.67
C LEU A 600 -18.82 -19.51 10.75
N ASP A 601 -18.66 -20.40 11.71
CA ASP A 601 -19.69 -20.76 12.68
C ASP A 601 -19.54 -19.99 14.00
N PRO A 602 -20.39 -19.00 14.30
CA PRO A 602 -20.26 -18.17 15.51
C PRO A 602 -20.51 -18.95 16.82
N HIS A 603 -20.96 -20.20 16.76
CA HIS A 603 -21.28 -21.00 17.94
C HIS A 603 -20.05 -21.66 18.60
N TYR A 604 -18.86 -21.50 18.02
CA TYR A 604 -17.62 -21.99 18.64
C TYR A 604 -17.45 -21.38 20.04
N THR A 605 -17.09 -22.20 21.03
CA THR A 605 -16.92 -21.78 22.44
C THR A 605 -15.50 -22.07 22.97
N GLY A 606 -14.62 -22.57 22.11
CA GLY A 606 -13.27 -22.98 22.48
C GLY A 606 -12.27 -21.83 22.48
N SER A 607 -11.01 -22.14 22.75
CA SER A 607 -9.90 -21.19 22.67
C SER A 607 -9.61 -20.76 21.23
N ASP A 608 -9.07 -19.55 21.06
CA ASP A 608 -8.66 -18.95 19.78
C ASP A 608 -7.44 -19.68 19.15
N GLU A 609 -7.65 -20.90 18.68
CA GLU A 609 -6.64 -21.74 18.06
C GLU A 609 -7.06 -22.14 16.64
N HIS A 610 -6.41 -21.54 15.63
CA HIS A 610 -6.71 -21.77 14.21
C HIS A 610 -6.87 -23.25 13.83
N LYS A 611 -5.93 -24.11 14.27
CA LYS A 611 -5.96 -25.55 13.97
C LYS A 611 -7.19 -26.24 14.57
N LYS A 612 -7.61 -25.87 15.78
CA LYS A 612 -8.80 -26.46 16.43
C LYS A 612 -10.07 -26.05 15.70
N ILE A 613 -10.16 -24.78 15.29
CA ILE A 613 -11.33 -24.23 14.59
C ILE A 613 -11.49 -24.89 13.22
N VAL A 614 -10.40 -24.96 12.43
CA VAL A 614 -10.43 -25.60 11.10
C VAL A 614 -10.66 -27.10 11.20
N ASN A 615 -9.93 -27.82 12.04
CA ASN A 615 -10.08 -29.28 12.18
C ASN A 615 -11.44 -29.67 12.79
N GLY A 616 -12.00 -28.81 13.65
CA GLY A 616 -13.35 -28.98 14.20
C GLY A 616 -14.46 -28.63 13.20
N GLY A 617 -14.13 -28.09 12.03
CA GLY A 617 -15.10 -27.73 11.00
C GLY A 617 -15.95 -26.49 11.32
N TRP A 618 -15.51 -25.66 12.28
CA TRP A 618 -16.12 -24.38 12.67
C TRP A 618 -15.86 -23.28 11.64
N CYS A 619 -14.74 -23.39 10.91
CA CYS A 619 -14.51 -22.64 9.67
C CYS A 619 -14.17 -23.65 8.58
N GLY A 620 -15.03 -23.80 7.56
CA GLY A 620 -14.76 -24.75 6.48
C GLY A 620 -15.89 -24.89 5.46
N TRP A 621 -15.57 -25.58 4.36
CA TRP A 621 -16.51 -25.88 3.29
C TRP A 621 -17.58 -26.89 3.72
N LYS A 622 -18.84 -26.56 3.44
CA LYS A 622 -20.01 -27.40 3.65
C LYS A 622 -20.70 -27.61 2.30
N LYS A 623 -20.77 -28.85 1.83
CA LYS A 623 -21.58 -29.17 0.65
C LYS A 623 -23.06 -29.02 0.98
N ALA A 624 -23.87 -28.63 -0.02
CA ALA A 624 -25.32 -28.57 0.14
C ALA A 624 -25.89 -29.91 0.62
N VAL A 625 -25.41 -30.99 -0.01
CA VAL A 625 -25.65 -32.38 0.36
C VAL A 625 -24.29 -33.05 0.52
N ASP A 626 -24.03 -33.63 1.69
CA ASP A 626 -22.78 -34.33 1.95
C ASP A 626 -22.70 -35.69 1.22
N SER A 627 -21.54 -36.35 1.28
CA SER A 627 -21.33 -37.65 0.65
C SER A 627 -22.19 -38.78 1.22
N LYS A 628 -22.88 -38.55 2.34
CA LYS A 628 -23.83 -39.48 2.98
C LYS A 628 -25.29 -39.12 2.68
N GLY A 629 -25.53 -38.14 1.81
CA GLY A 629 -26.88 -37.69 1.44
C GLY A 629 -27.54 -36.78 2.47
N LYS A 630 -26.81 -36.26 3.46
CA LYS A 630 -27.35 -35.37 4.48
C LYS A 630 -27.20 -33.92 4.03
N SER A 631 -28.30 -33.18 4.02
CA SER A 631 -28.29 -31.75 3.73
C SER A 631 -27.71 -30.95 4.89
N PHE A 632 -26.80 -30.02 4.61
CA PHE A 632 -26.28 -29.09 5.61
C PHE A 632 -27.36 -28.08 6.03
N PHE A 633 -28.07 -27.52 5.05
CA PHE A 633 -29.23 -26.67 5.29
C PHE A 633 -30.50 -27.51 5.37
N LEU A 634 -31.32 -27.23 6.38
CA LEU A 634 -32.54 -27.99 6.64
C LEU A 634 -33.64 -27.61 5.64
N HIS A 635 -34.22 -28.62 4.98
CA HIS A 635 -35.23 -28.40 3.95
C HIS A 635 -36.56 -27.83 4.52
N ASP A 636 -36.85 -28.06 5.80
CA ASP A 636 -38.08 -27.59 6.46
C ASP A 636 -37.94 -26.20 7.11
N LYS A 637 -36.82 -25.50 6.86
CA LYS A 637 -36.54 -24.17 7.40
C LYS A 637 -36.37 -23.14 6.28
N PHE A 638 -36.87 -21.94 6.53
CA PHE A 638 -36.56 -20.77 5.71
C PHE A 638 -35.22 -20.18 6.15
N TYR A 639 -34.55 -19.49 5.23
CA TYR A 639 -33.29 -18.79 5.46
C TYR A 639 -33.34 -17.38 4.90
N ASN A 640 -32.87 -16.41 5.70
CA ASN A 640 -32.68 -15.04 5.27
C ASN A 640 -31.19 -14.73 5.25
N LEU A 641 -30.69 -14.33 4.08
CA LEU A 641 -29.29 -14.00 3.88
C LEU A 641 -29.17 -12.48 3.80
N LEU A 642 -28.39 -11.90 4.71
CA LEU A 642 -28.05 -10.50 4.71
C LEU A 642 -26.76 -10.29 3.89
N LEU A 643 -26.88 -9.53 2.81
CA LEU A 643 -25.79 -9.20 1.88
C LEU A 643 -25.44 -7.71 2.03
N PRO A 644 -24.48 -7.35 2.90
CA PRO A 644 -24.00 -5.97 3.04
C PRO A 644 -23.44 -5.42 1.73
N GLN A 645 -23.78 -4.19 1.36
CA GLN A 645 -23.28 -3.56 0.13
C GLN A 645 -22.11 -2.62 0.46
N ARG A 646 -21.06 -2.65 -0.35
CA ARG A 646 -19.98 -1.67 -0.29
C ARG A 646 -20.52 -0.30 -0.67
N ARG A 647 -20.00 0.72 0.02
CA ARG A 647 -20.23 2.11 -0.38
C ARG A 647 -19.18 2.50 -1.41
N ASN A 648 -19.59 3.16 -2.48
CA ASN A 648 -18.65 3.87 -3.34
C ASN A 648 -18.01 4.99 -2.52
N MET A 649 -16.70 4.92 -2.31
CA MET A 649 -15.99 5.73 -1.32
C MET A 649 -14.85 6.56 -1.89
N VAL A 650 -14.46 6.29 -3.14
CA VAL A 650 -13.39 7.01 -3.82
C VAL A 650 -13.96 8.19 -4.56
#